data_AF-A0A653M8K0-F1
#
_entry.id   AF-A0A653M8K0-F1
#
_cell.length_a   1.000
_cell.length_b   1.000
_cell.length_c   1.000
_cell.angle_alpha   90.00
_cell.angle_beta   90.00
_cell.angle_gamma   90.00
#
_symmetry.space_group_name_H-M   'P 1'
#
loop_
_entity.id
_entity.type
_entity.pdbx_description
1 polymer ?
#
loop_
_entity_poly.entity_id
_entity_poly.type
_entity_poly.pdbx_seq_one_letter_code
_entity_poly.pdbx_strand_id
1 'polypeptide(L)'
;MLSLAPAPATDGLSPQLHLSRLSGSVFLLSWTIDAPVLSRPRIALAAGEKRLASGSVVLPLGDGRLRVVVVFRHGGSGEVVAALSDDHPGGDTTARFDPDLVHGMADAEDLVRDATPDARRMLANALVGHWPTLFGLSQAAGYLGFLRQFLLILARKPLAASPVARLTEGKVLLETTVPGRLSGVRTAYRLDSGGLSRLPGRPRLGRADRAGNRPLHLIIDEFPPQAGGLLILQAESGLIVRTVAARQDIPSLGRWWAGKASQRDGLRSWLVEQLSGLSEQGRLLAIEMQRRLPLAAQTVRRNDDLPSAELDLAVTTPAGLLLGGWYRDAEGLLDEVLLHRSEGEPTPVLERLDHFPALLPAGTNGDVKRAIGFAALIPGYAGGAPVLQPRVELKLKSGTVLSLRPNAQPADTLAIRARALAAIPPQHLTAQMLERTIAPVLADCQAALRQSLPEPRIKSFGKGPASPAVSVVIPLYRVYDFLRIQVCAFAADRWFVEKAELIYVLDSPEHEGEVAHLLGGLFLAYGLPMQLVVMGRNGGFSAACNAGAAASRGQALALVNSDVIPDSEGWLPALLQRLEPHRRTGAVGPKLLYDDGSLQHAGLYFKRDSKGTWLNHHYFKGMPSGYAPANVERSVPGVTGACIVMTRALFMEVGGFDDAYVIGDYEDSDLCLKIARAGLGIVYVPSVSLYHLERQSISKSLDYTRGVASQHNSWLQTKRWDGEIGALMAAIDKPAPQQQSAPAPSLSLDPEFLLSRANLRRATAA
;
A
#
# COMPACT_ATOMS: atom_id res chain seq x y z
N MET A 1 -25.93 58.38 6.16
CA MET A 1 -26.71 58.84 7.32
C MET A 1 -27.60 57.68 7.76
N LEU A 2 -27.52 57.23 9.01
CA LEU A 2 -28.41 56.17 9.54
C LEU A 2 -29.76 56.80 9.90
N SER A 3 -30.86 56.24 9.38
CA SER A 3 -32.22 56.67 9.70
C SER A 3 -32.97 55.49 10.34
N LEU A 4 -33.34 55.64 11.62
CA LEU A 4 -34.24 54.73 12.32
C LEU A 4 -35.67 55.23 12.10
N ALA A 5 -36.54 54.40 11.51
CA ALA A 5 -37.97 54.70 11.41
C ALA A 5 -38.74 53.84 12.43
N PRO A 6 -39.52 54.44 13.34
CA PRO A 6 -40.29 53.68 14.32
C PRO A 6 -41.52 53.01 13.66
N ALA A 7 -41.72 51.73 13.91
CA ALA A 7 -43.06 51.15 13.94
C ALA A 7 -43.75 51.62 15.23
N PRO A 8 -45.09 51.78 15.28
CA PRO A 8 -45.75 52.56 16.32
C PRO A 8 -45.66 51.89 17.70
N ALA A 9 -45.06 52.63 18.63
CA ALA A 9 -45.18 52.60 20.09
C ALA A 9 -44.96 51.27 20.84
N THR A 10 -43.79 51.15 21.47
CA THR A 10 -43.66 50.80 22.91
C THR A 10 -42.38 51.44 23.48
N ASP A 11 -42.50 51.95 24.70
CA ASP A 11 -41.49 52.72 25.44
C ASP A 11 -40.16 51.99 25.68
N GLY A 12 -39.07 52.76 25.62
CA GLY A 12 -37.85 52.54 26.40
C GLY A 12 -36.79 51.60 25.83
N LEU A 13 -35.89 52.16 24.99
CA LEU A 13 -34.43 51.93 24.89
C LEU A 13 -33.98 52.09 23.43
N SER A 14 -33.07 53.03 23.18
CA SER A 14 -32.56 53.31 21.83
C SER A 14 -31.69 52.15 21.31
N PRO A 15 -32.01 51.52 20.16
CA PRO A 15 -31.13 50.54 19.56
C PRO A 15 -29.84 51.23 19.06
N GLN A 16 -28.69 50.89 19.66
CA GLN A 16 -27.37 51.30 19.18
C GLN A 16 -27.02 50.46 17.95
N LEU A 17 -27.52 50.90 16.79
CA LEU A 17 -27.23 50.34 15.48
C LEU A 17 -25.92 50.94 14.94
N HIS A 18 -24.94 50.09 14.67
CA HIS A 18 -23.64 50.50 14.12
C HIS A 18 -23.38 49.78 12.81
N LEU A 19 -23.05 50.54 11.77
CA LEU A 19 -22.67 50.02 10.46
C LEU A 19 -21.21 50.42 10.18
N SER A 20 -20.40 49.45 9.78
CA SER A 20 -18.98 49.62 9.53
C SER A 20 -18.52 48.84 8.31
N ARG A 21 -17.44 49.30 7.68
CA ARG A 21 -16.84 48.60 6.53
C ARG A 21 -15.82 47.57 7.04
N LEU A 22 -15.97 46.32 6.61
CA LEU A 22 -15.06 45.25 6.98
C LEU A 22 -13.89 45.14 6.00
N SER A 23 -14.20 45.15 4.69
CA SER A 23 -13.21 45.25 3.62
C SER A 23 -13.90 45.46 2.27
N GLY A 24 -13.44 46.41 1.46
CA GLY A 24 -14.01 46.67 0.14
C GLY A 24 -15.53 46.87 0.18
N SER A 25 -16.27 46.02 -0.55
CA SER A 25 -17.74 45.99 -0.63
C SER A 25 -18.42 45.13 0.44
N VAL A 26 -17.68 44.70 1.47
CA VAL A 26 -18.21 43.88 2.57
C VAL A 26 -18.32 44.72 3.83
N PHE A 27 -19.51 44.67 4.42
CA PHE A 27 -19.92 45.49 5.54
C PHE A 27 -20.31 44.62 6.75
N LEU A 28 -20.21 45.21 7.93
CA LEU A 28 -20.59 44.62 9.19
C LEU A 28 -21.59 45.55 9.89
N LEU A 29 -22.80 45.03 10.11
CA LEU A 29 -23.87 45.66 10.88
C LEU A 29 -23.88 45.04 12.27
N SER A 30 -23.88 45.86 13.31
CA SER A 30 -24.06 45.44 14.69
C SER A 30 -25.29 46.14 15.27
N TRP A 31 -26.25 45.36 15.74
CA TRP A 31 -27.48 45.85 16.35
C TRP A 31 -27.58 45.31 17.77
N THR A 32 -27.48 46.18 18.77
CA THR A 32 -27.68 45.80 20.18
C THR A 32 -29.14 46.02 20.57
N ILE A 33 -29.76 44.99 21.14
CA ILE A 33 -31.15 44.95 21.56
C ILE A 33 -31.26 44.40 22.98
N ASP A 34 -32.31 44.81 23.69
CA ASP A 34 -32.64 44.22 24.97
C ASP A 34 -33.15 42.79 24.77
N ALA A 35 -32.73 41.87 25.63
CA ALA A 35 -33.03 40.45 25.43
C ALA A 35 -34.50 40.15 25.75
N PRO A 36 -35.30 39.62 24.82
CA PRO A 36 -36.56 38.99 25.17
C PRO A 36 -36.27 37.61 25.79
N VAL A 37 -37.07 37.21 26.78
CA VAL A 37 -36.90 35.94 27.50
C VAL A 37 -37.18 34.70 26.63
N LEU A 38 -37.73 34.85 25.41
CA LEU A 38 -38.35 33.75 24.65
C LEU A 38 -38.00 33.62 23.15
N SER A 39 -37.20 34.49 22.53
CA SER A 39 -37.00 34.46 21.06
C SER A 39 -35.54 34.57 20.58
N ARG A 40 -35.29 34.11 19.34
CA ARG A 40 -33.97 34.18 18.68
C ARG A 40 -33.98 35.31 17.64
N PRO A 41 -33.39 36.49 17.92
CA PRO A 41 -33.46 37.62 17.02
C PRO A 41 -32.74 37.34 15.70
N ARG A 42 -33.33 37.78 14.58
CA ARG A 42 -32.80 37.65 13.23
C ARG A 42 -32.87 38.97 12.51
N ILE A 43 -31.84 39.28 11.71
CA ILE A 43 -31.84 40.45 10.85
C ILE A 43 -31.85 39.99 9.39
N ALA A 44 -32.86 40.42 8.64
CA ALA A 44 -32.91 40.27 7.20
C ALA A 44 -32.48 41.58 6.52
N LEU A 45 -31.63 41.47 5.49
CA LEU A 45 -31.16 42.62 4.72
C LEU A 45 -31.74 42.60 3.30
N ALA A 46 -32.21 43.74 2.82
CA ALA A 46 -32.70 43.93 1.47
C ALA A 46 -32.20 45.25 0.86
N ALA A 47 -31.91 45.26 -0.44
CA ALA A 47 -31.64 46.47 -1.21
C ALA A 47 -32.71 46.55 -2.31
N GLY A 48 -33.63 47.52 -2.21
CA GLY A 48 -34.88 47.50 -2.96
C GLY A 48 -35.69 46.22 -2.66
N GLU A 49 -36.15 45.51 -3.69
CA GLU A 49 -36.87 44.23 -3.53
C GLU A 49 -35.95 43.01 -3.37
N LYS A 50 -34.63 43.18 -3.51
CA LYS A 50 -33.69 42.06 -3.54
C LYS A 50 -33.10 41.79 -2.15
N ARG A 51 -33.30 40.58 -1.64
CA ARG A 51 -32.67 40.11 -0.40
C ARG A 51 -31.15 39.97 -0.57
N LEU A 52 -30.38 40.51 0.36
CA LEU A 52 -28.93 40.40 0.37
C LEU A 52 -28.49 39.10 1.03
N ALA A 53 -27.45 38.47 0.47
CA ALA A 53 -26.79 37.35 1.13
C ALA A 53 -26.03 37.86 2.36
N SER A 54 -26.33 37.28 3.52
CA SER A 54 -25.76 37.71 4.79
C SER A 54 -25.43 36.52 5.71
N GLY A 55 -24.43 36.71 6.56
CA GLY A 55 -24.13 35.80 7.66
C GLY A 55 -24.36 36.51 8.98
N SER A 56 -25.00 35.87 9.96
CA SER A 56 -25.32 36.50 11.25
C SER A 56 -24.86 35.67 12.44
N VAL A 57 -24.44 36.34 13.51
CA VAL A 57 -24.15 35.71 14.81
C VAL A 57 -24.77 36.57 15.92
N VAL A 58 -25.44 35.92 16.87
CA VAL A 58 -26.07 36.58 18.02
C VAL A 58 -25.13 36.46 19.22
N LEU A 59 -24.78 37.59 19.82
CA LEU A 59 -23.76 37.71 20.86
C LEU A 59 -24.40 38.12 22.20
N PRO A 60 -24.47 37.22 23.20
CA PRO A 60 -24.90 37.61 24.54
C PRO A 60 -23.90 38.53 25.23
N LEU A 61 -24.38 39.65 25.76
CA LEU A 61 -23.60 40.65 26.50
C LEU A 61 -23.71 40.40 28.02
N GLY A 62 -22.72 40.87 28.78
CA GLY A 62 -22.62 40.65 30.22
C GLY A 62 -23.69 41.37 31.04
N ASP A 63 -24.35 42.36 30.44
CA ASP A 63 -25.45 43.14 31.02
C ASP A 63 -26.84 42.55 30.72
N GLY A 64 -26.90 41.38 30.07
CA GLY A 64 -28.15 40.71 29.73
C GLY A 64 -28.72 41.08 28.36
N ARG A 65 -28.13 42.03 27.62
CA ARG A 65 -28.56 42.40 26.26
C ARG A 65 -28.02 41.42 25.21
N LEU A 66 -28.60 41.46 24.00
CA LEU A 66 -28.12 40.70 22.85
C LEU A 66 -27.58 41.66 21.77
N ARG A 67 -26.46 41.27 21.15
CA ARG A 67 -25.92 41.98 19.98
C ARG A 67 -25.94 41.07 18.76
N VAL A 68 -26.76 41.41 17.77
CA VAL A 68 -26.80 40.69 16.49
C VAL A 68 -25.78 41.32 15.55
N VAL A 69 -24.80 40.54 15.12
CA VAL A 69 -23.77 40.96 14.17
C VAL A 69 -24.03 40.30 12.84
N VAL A 70 -24.17 41.10 11.78
CA VAL A 70 -24.47 40.65 10.42
C VAL A 70 -23.38 41.12 9.48
N VAL A 71 -22.79 40.19 8.74
CA VAL A 71 -21.89 40.49 7.61
C VAL A 71 -22.66 40.33 6.30
N PHE A 72 -22.42 41.23 5.35
CA PHE A 72 -23.04 41.17 4.03
C PHE A 72 -22.19 41.87 2.98
N ARG A 73 -22.42 41.54 1.71
CA ARG A 73 -21.77 42.22 0.57
C ARG A 73 -22.77 43.14 -0.12
N HIS A 74 -22.34 44.35 -0.42
CA HIS A 74 -23.10 45.33 -1.18
C HIS A 74 -22.19 46.07 -2.15
N GLY A 75 -22.52 46.04 -3.45
CA GLY A 75 -21.70 46.62 -4.51
C GLY A 75 -22.49 47.46 -5.51
N GLY A 76 -23.67 47.94 -5.12
CA GLY A 76 -24.49 48.85 -5.92
C GLY A 76 -24.70 50.17 -5.18
N SER A 77 -25.33 51.15 -5.83
CA SER A 77 -25.80 52.37 -5.20
C SER A 77 -27.24 52.18 -4.70
N GLY A 78 -27.52 52.63 -3.46
CA GLY A 78 -28.88 52.66 -2.92
C GLY A 78 -29.00 52.24 -1.46
N GLU A 79 -30.14 52.57 -0.85
CA GLU A 79 -30.42 52.24 0.54
C GLU A 79 -30.59 50.73 0.75
N VAL A 80 -30.01 50.25 1.85
CA VAL A 80 -30.24 48.93 2.42
C VAL A 80 -31.19 49.05 3.60
N VAL A 81 -32.18 48.16 3.63
CA VAL A 81 -33.12 48.02 4.74
C VAL A 81 -32.73 46.79 5.56
N ALA A 82 -32.50 46.99 6.86
CA ALA A 82 -32.34 45.92 7.84
C ALA A 82 -33.62 45.77 8.65
N ALA A 83 -34.28 44.62 8.54
CA ALA A 83 -35.44 44.26 9.34
C ALA A 83 -35.03 43.29 10.45
N LEU A 84 -35.13 43.75 11.70
CA LEU A 84 -34.98 42.93 12.89
C LEU A 84 -36.32 42.30 13.23
N SER A 85 -36.33 40.97 13.26
CA SER A 85 -37.46 40.14 13.68
C SER A 85 -37.06 39.35 14.92
N ASP A 86 -37.86 39.44 15.98
CA ASP A 86 -37.63 38.82 17.28
C ASP A 86 -38.85 37.99 17.75
N ASP A 87 -39.67 37.49 16.82
CA ASP A 87 -40.88 36.68 17.08
C ASP A 87 -41.88 37.33 18.08
N HIS A 88 -41.77 38.63 18.35
CA HIS A 88 -42.64 39.38 19.27
C HIS A 88 -43.88 39.93 18.53
N PRO A 89 -45.06 40.07 19.17
CA PRO A 89 -46.30 40.52 18.51
C PRO A 89 -46.28 41.98 17.99
N GLY A 90 -45.23 42.76 18.27
CA GLY A 90 -45.12 44.19 17.96
C GLY A 90 -44.66 44.55 16.54
N GLY A 91 -44.34 43.56 15.70
CA GLY A 91 -43.86 43.76 14.33
C GLY A 91 -42.35 44.01 14.22
N ASP A 92 -41.81 43.83 13.02
CA ASP A 92 -40.36 43.94 12.76
C ASP A 92 -39.87 45.40 12.91
N THR A 93 -38.76 45.60 13.64
CA THR A 93 -38.08 46.90 13.68
C THR A 93 -37.22 47.07 12.44
N THR A 94 -37.39 48.15 11.68
CA THR A 94 -36.61 48.37 10.44
C THR A 94 -35.67 49.56 10.55
N ALA A 95 -34.47 49.42 10.00
CA ALA A 95 -33.49 50.49 9.89
C ALA A 95 -33.05 50.65 8.44
N ARG A 96 -32.93 51.89 7.97
CA ARG A 96 -32.47 52.22 6.62
C ARG A 96 -31.12 52.91 6.68
N PHE A 97 -30.23 52.51 5.79
CA PHE A 97 -28.91 53.09 5.69
C PHE A 97 -28.36 52.94 4.28
N ASP A 98 -27.50 53.87 3.89
CA ASP A 98 -26.73 53.79 2.66
C ASP A 98 -25.30 53.33 2.99
N PRO A 99 -24.89 52.10 2.59
CA PRO A 99 -23.54 51.59 2.83
C PRO A 99 -22.43 52.43 2.17
N ASP A 100 -22.72 53.18 1.11
CA ASP A 100 -21.73 53.99 0.39
C ASP A 100 -21.31 55.23 1.21
N LEU A 101 -22.18 55.70 2.10
CA LEU A 101 -21.89 56.80 3.03
C LEU A 101 -21.09 56.35 4.26
N VAL A 102 -20.71 55.06 4.35
CA VAL A 102 -19.92 54.51 5.46
C VAL A 102 -18.43 54.62 5.15
N HIS A 103 -17.77 55.54 5.84
CA HIS A 103 -16.33 55.77 5.74
C HIS A 103 -15.52 55.08 6.85
N GLY A 104 -16.17 54.66 7.95
CA GLY A 104 -15.52 54.01 9.08
C GLY A 104 -15.21 52.53 8.83
N MET A 105 -13.98 52.11 9.13
CA MET A 105 -13.60 50.69 9.20
C MET A 105 -14.15 50.08 10.49
N ALA A 106 -14.48 48.79 10.45
CA ALA A 106 -14.91 48.04 11.63
C ALA A 106 -13.79 48.04 12.69
N ASP A 107 -14.16 48.35 13.93
CA ASP A 107 -13.29 48.23 15.09
C ASP A 107 -13.61 46.94 15.86
N ALA A 108 -12.57 46.14 16.10
CA ALA A 108 -12.70 44.89 16.82
C ALA A 108 -13.00 45.09 18.32
N GLU A 109 -12.54 46.17 18.94
CA GLU A 109 -12.80 46.47 20.35
C GLU A 109 -14.27 46.78 20.59
N ASP A 110 -14.86 47.61 19.73
CA ASP A 110 -16.28 47.95 19.78
C ASP A 110 -17.16 46.70 19.65
N LEU A 111 -16.80 45.80 18.75
CA LEU A 111 -17.58 44.62 18.45
C LEU A 111 -17.69 43.65 19.64
N VAL A 112 -16.61 43.52 20.43
CA VAL A 112 -16.55 42.65 21.62
C VAL A 112 -16.77 43.36 22.94
N ARG A 113 -17.03 44.67 22.91
CA ARG A 113 -17.37 45.46 24.11
C ARG A 113 -18.57 44.83 24.81
N ASP A 114 -18.39 44.56 26.10
CA ASP A 114 -19.36 43.89 26.99
C ASP A 114 -19.74 42.45 26.59
N ALA A 115 -19.13 41.89 25.55
CA ALA A 115 -19.43 40.53 25.09
C ALA A 115 -18.90 39.48 26.07
N THR A 116 -19.77 38.53 26.43
CA THR A 116 -19.42 37.36 27.25
C THR A 116 -18.32 36.51 26.61
N PRO A 117 -17.60 35.66 27.38
CA PRO A 117 -16.61 34.75 26.81
C PRO A 117 -17.16 33.85 25.70
N ASP A 118 -18.41 33.40 25.82
CA ASP A 118 -19.07 32.58 24.79
C ASP A 118 -19.46 33.38 23.55
N ALA A 119 -19.94 34.62 23.71
CA ALA A 119 -20.16 35.52 22.58
C ALA A 119 -18.87 35.73 21.77
N ARG A 120 -17.76 36.02 22.47
CA ARG A 120 -16.44 36.20 21.82
C ARG A 120 -16.03 34.96 21.02
N ARG A 121 -16.28 33.77 21.56
CA ARG A 121 -16.02 32.48 20.89
C ARG A 121 -16.88 32.28 19.64
N MET A 122 -18.19 32.57 19.73
CA MET A 122 -19.11 32.46 18.60
C MET A 122 -18.69 33.37 17.44
N LEU A 123 -18.37 34.62 17.77
CA LEU A 123 -17.88 35.59 16.79
C LEU A 123 -16.55 35.16 16.18
N ALA A 124 -15.61 34.67 16.99
CA ALA A 124 -14.32 34.19 16.49
C ALA A 124 -14.47 32.99 15.53
N ASN A 125 -15.42 32.09 15.79
CA ASN A 125 -15.72 30.97 14.91
C ASN A 125 -16.32 31.43 13.57
N ALA A 126 -17.18 32.46 13.58
CA ALA A 126 -17.75 33.02 12.37
C ALA A 126 -16.68 33.74 11.53
N LEU A 127 -15.86 34.57 12.19
CA LEU A 127 -14.77 35.32 11.58
C LEU A 127 -13.69 34.39 11.01
N VAL A 128 -13.18 33.40 11.75
CA VAL A 128 -12.10 32.52 11.23
C VAL A 128 -12.63 31.43 10.32
N GLY A 129 -13.86 30.97 10.55
CA GLY A 129 -14.44 29.80 9.89
C GLY A 129 -15.05 30.12 8.53
N HIS A 130 -16.36 30.41 8.51
CA HIS A 130 -17.13 30.39 7.26
C HIS A 130 -17.27 31.75 6.57
N TRP A 131 -17.25 32.88 7.31
CA TRP A 131 -17.37 34.21 6.68
C TRP A 131 -16.27 34.54 5.67
N PRO A 132 -14.98 34.19 5.88
CA PRO A 132 -13.94 34.51 4.91
C PRO A 132 -14.17 33.89 3.54
N THR A 133 -14.61 32.63 3.51
CA THR A 133 -14.93 31.92 2.28
C THR A 133 -16.20 32.46 1.64
N LEU A 134 -17.28 32.66 2.41
CA LEU A 134 -18.57 33.14 1.89
C LEU A 134 -18.50 34.54 1.28
N PHE A 135 -17.67 35.42 1.85
CA PHE A 135 -17.57 36.81 1.44
C PHE A 135 -16.24 37.17 0.78
N GLY A 136 -15.41 36.18 0.41
CA GLY A 136 -14.13 36.39 -0.29
C GLY A 136 -13.14 37.25 0.48
N LEU A 137 -13.08 37.12 1.80
CA LEU A 137 -12.27 37.97 2.69
C LEU A 137 -10.88 37.40 2.99
N SER A 138 -10.63 36.11 2.69
CA SER A 138 -9.43 35.39 3.13
C SER A 138 -8.09 36.03 2.70
N GLN A 139 -8.11 36.91 1.70
CA GLN A 139 -6.93 37.64 1.19
C GLN A 139 -7.10 39.16 1.25
N ALA A 140 -8.20 39.66 1.82
CA ALA A 140 -8.53 41.07 1.76
C ALA A 140 -7.82 41.84 2.88
N ALA A 141 -6.89 42.73 2.54
CA ALA A 141 -5.99 43.40 3.50
C ALA A 141 -6.71 44.07 4.69
N GLY A 142 -7.82 44.78 4.42
CA GLY A 142 -8.62 45.42 5.48
C GLY A 142 -9.20 44.42 6.48
N TYR A 143 -9.70 43.30 5.98
CA TYR A 143 -10.21 42.22 6.81
C TYR A 143 -9.10 41.50 7.60
N LEU A 144 -7.94 41.24 6.98
CA LEU A 144 -6.82 40.58 7.65
C LEU A 144 -6.27 41.42 8.80
N GLY A 145 -6.21 42.75 8.62
CA GLY A 145 -5.86 43.71 9.68
C GLY A 145 -6.87 43.66 10.84
N PHE A 146 -8.17 43.75 10.52
CA PHE A 146 -9.26 43.65 11.50
C PHE A 146 -9.22 42.31 12.26
N LEU A 147 -9.09 41.19 11.55
CA LEU A 147 -9.06 39.86 12.14
C LEU A 147 -7.85 39.70 13.08
N ARG A 148 -6.69 40.20 12.67
CA ARG A 148 -5.49 40.18 13.51
C ARG A 148 -5.70 40.95 14.81
N GLN A 149 -6.27 42.16 14.75
CA GLN A 149 -6.60 42.96 15.93
C GLN A 149 -7.59 42.21 16.83
N PHE A 150 -8.68 41.69 16.25
CA PHE A 150 -9.68 40.89 16.98
C PHE A 150 -9.05 39.70 17.73
N LEU A 151 -8.19 38.92 17.06
CA LEU A 151 -7.54 37.76 17.68
C LEU A 151 -6.58 38.17 18.82
N LEU A 152 -5.91 39.31 18.70
CA LEU A 152 -5.05 39.86 19.76
C LEU A 152 -5.84 40.44 20.93
N ILE A 153 -7.07 40.92 20.73
CA ILE A 153 -7.97 41.29 21.82
C ILE A 153 -8.38 40.04 22.63
N LEU A 154 -8.66 38.93 21.94
CA LEU A 154 -8.97 37.66 22.60
C LEU A 154 -7.77 37.06 23.34
N ALA A 155 -6.57 37.24 22.80
CA ALA A 155 -5.33 36.74 23.36
C ALA A 155 -4.26 37.85 23.37
N ARG A 156 -4.31 38.74 24.38
CA ARG A 156 -3.42 39.92 24.48
C ARG A 156 -1.94 39.62 24.35
N LYS A 157 -1.49 38.48 24.88
CA LYS A 157 -0.10 37.99 24.76
C LYS A 157 -0.13 36.50 24.40
N PRO A 158 -0.32 36.15 23.11
CA PRO A 158 -0.37 34.76 22.70
C PRO A 158 0.98 34.09 22.94
N LEU A 159 0.97 32.86 23.45
CA LEU A 159 2.18 32.05 23.54
C LEU A 159 2.73 31.76 22.13
N ALA A 160 4.04 31.51 22.05
CA ALA A 160 4.66 31.14 20.78
C ALA A 160 4.38 29.67 20.43
N ALA A 161 4.19 29.42 19.13
CA ALA A 161 4.42 28.13 18.50
C ALA A 161 5.77 28.21 17.79
N SER A 162 6.70 27.37 18.22
CA SER A 162 8.08 27.41 17.77
C SER A 162 8.29 26.39 16.66
N PRO A 163 8.91 26.75 15.52
CA PRO A 163 9.43 25.77 14.60
C PRO A 163 10.61 25.05 15.26
N VAL A 164 10.49 23.73 15.33
CA VAL A 164 11.43 22.90 16.07
C VAL A 164 12.21 21.91 15.20
N ALA A 165 11.69 21.57 14.03
CA ALA A 165 12.40 20.73 13.06
C ALA A 165 12.01 21.04 11.62
N ARG A 166 12.99 21.03 10.72
CA ARG A 166 12.80 21.06 9.27
C ARG A 166 12.54 19.64 8.76
N LEU A 167 11.54 19.52 7.89
CA LEU A 167 11.11 18.28 7.24
C LEU A 167 11.44 18.34 5.73
N THR A 168 10.74 17.57 4.91
CA THR A 168 10.84 17.60 3.45
C THR A 168 9.98 18.71 2.84
N GLU A 169 10.28 19.11 1.59
CA GLU A 169 9.40 19.95 0.77
C GLU A 169 8.99 21.29 1.42
N GLY A 170 9.92 21.93 2.13
CA GLY A 170 9.65 23.22 2.77
C GLY A 170 8.69 23.14 3.97
N LYS A 171 8.46 21.95 4.53
CA LYS A 171 7.61 21.76 5.71
C LYS A 171 8.43 21.82 6.99
N VAL A 172 7.78 22.29 8.05
CA VAL A 172 8.36 22.39 9.39
C VAL A 172 7.41 21.80 10.43
N LEU A 173 8.00 21.18 11.45
CA LEU A 173 7.29 20.76 12.65
C LEU A 173 7.25 21.94 13.62
N LEU A 174 6.03 22.32 14.03
CA LEU A 174 5.80 23.26 15.12
C LEU A 174 5.57 22.52 16.44
N GLU A 175 6.04 23.09 17.54
CA GLU A 175 5.73 22.70 18.92
C GLU A 175 5.19 23.91 19.70
N THR A 176 4.11 23.69 20.45
CA THR A 176 3.56 24.65 21.41
C THR A 176 2.91 23.90 22.57
N THR A 177 2.34 24.61 23.54
CA THR A 177 1.56 24.02 24.63
C THR A 177 0.14 24.55 24.62
N VAL A 178 -0.82 23.72 25.05
CA VAL A 178 -2.23 24.08 25.20
C VAL A 178 -2.75 23.65 26.58
N PRO A 179 -3.79 24.32 27.13
CA PRO A 179 -4.40 23.88 28.39
C PRO A 179 -4.97 22.46 28.28
N GLY A 180 -4.83 21.64 29.32
CA GLY A 180 -5.26 20.24 29.32
C GLY A 180 -6.77 20.03 29.20
N ARG A 181 -7.56 21.02 29.62
CA ARG A 181 -9.02 21.07 29.45
C ARG A 181 -9.50 21.28 28.01
N LEU A 182 -8.59 21.53 27.07
CA LEU A 182 -8.95 21.66 25.66
C LEU A 182 -9.40 20.30 25.14
N SER A 183 -10.69 20.19 24.79
CA SER A 183 -11.20 19.12 23.92
C SER A 183 -10.42 19.14 22.61
N GLY A 184 -10.27 18.01 21.91
CA GLY A 184 -9.42 17.90 20.72
C GLY A 184 -9.50 19.09 19.73
N VAL A 185 -8.39 19.38 19.03
CA VAL A 185 -8.36 20.46 18.04
C VAL A 185 -9.09 20.02 16.77
N ARG A 186 -10.20 20.68 16.44
CA ARG A 186 -11.00 20.39 15.25
C ARG A 186 -10.33 20.89 13.99
N THR A 187 -9.75 22.09 14.03
CA THR A 187 -9.16 22.73 12.84
C THR A 187 -8.08 23.71 13.25
N ALA A 188 -7.03 23.83 12.45
CA ALA A 188 -6.00 24.83 12.60
C ALA A 188 -5.99 25.77 11.38
N TYR A 189 -5.74 27.06 11.60
CA TYR A 189 -5.59 28.08 10.56
C TYR A 189 -4.30 28.85 10.78
N ARG A 190 -3.70 29.31 9.68
CA ARG A 190 -2.63 30.30 9.69
C ARG A 190 -3.18 31.64 9.20
N LEU A 191 -2.72 32.71 9.83
CA LEU A 191 -2.95 34.09 9.41
C LEU A 191 -1.60 34.78 9.27
N ASP A 192 -1.25 35.17 8.05
CA ASP A 192 -0.02 35.91 7.73
C ASP A 192 -0.22 36.86 6.55
N SER A 193 0.87 37.38 5.98
CA SER A 193 0.84 38.28 4.82
C SER A 193 0.24 37.64 3.57
N GLY A 194 0.27 36.32 3.46
CA GLY A 194 -0.39 35.53 2.42
C GLY A 194 -1.84 35.17 2.75
N GLY A 195 -2.44 35.78 3.78
CA GLY A 195 -3.86 35.66 4.10
C GLY A 195 -4.22 34.68 5.22
N LEU A 196 -5.51 34.41 5.34
CA LEU A 196 -6.08 33.40 6.23
C LEU A 196 -6.29 32.10 5.47
N SER A 197 -5.60 31.03 5.88
CA SER A 197 -5.76 29.72 5.26
C SER A 197 -5.86 28.59 6.29
N ARG A 198 -6.62 27.56 5.95
CA ARG A 198 -6.76 26.35 6.75
C ARG A 198 -5.51 25.49 6.57
N LEU A 199 -4.95 24.99 7.66
CA LEU A 199 -3.81 24.09 7.63
C LEU A 199 -4.27 22.64 7.38
N PRO A 200 -3.71 21.95 6.37
CA PRO A 200 -4.01 20.55 6.11
C PRO A 200 -3.27 19.68 7.13
N GLY A 201 -4.00 18.89 7.91
CA GLY A 201 -3.43 17.99 8.92
C GLY A 201 -4.09 18.14 10.29
N ARG A 202 -4.02 17.08 11.08
CA ARG A 202 -4.57 17.06 12.45
C ARG A 202 -3.43 17.33 13.45
N PRO A 203 -3.53 18.37 14.29
CA PRO A 203 -2.54 18.60 15.33
C PRO A 203 -2.53 17.44 16.32
N ARG A 204 -1.33 17.01 16.70
CA ARG A 204 -1.17 16.02 17.77
C ARG A 204 -1.20 16.69 19.12
N LEU A 205 -2.05 16.20 20.02
CA LEU A 205 -2.02 16.53 21.44
C LEU A 205 -1.32 15.44 22.26
N GLY A 206 -0.26 15.81 22.98
CA GLY A 206 0.43 14.91 23.91
C GLY A 206 -0.31 14.75 25.25
N ARG A 207 0.32 14.07 26.20
CA ARG A 207 -0.19 13.92 27.58
C ARG A 207 -0.03 15.22 28.36
N ALA A 208 -0.91 15.44 29.34
CA ALA A 208 -0.80 16.59 30.23
C ALA A 208 0.43 16.46 31.13
N ASP A 209 1.14 17.57 31.31
CA ASP A 209 2.20 17.71 32.30
C ASP A 209 1.61 17.93 33.71
N ARG A 210 2.48 18.04 34.72
CA ARG A 210 2.06 18.28 36.12
C ARG A 210 1.32 19.61 36.31
N ALA A 211 1.52 20.58 35.43
CA ALA A 211 0.84 21.86 35.44
C ALA A 211 -0.51 21.81 34.68
N GLY A 212 -0.89 20.65 34.16
CA GLY A 212 -2.12 20.46 33.40
C GLY A 212 -2.05 20.99 31.97
N ASN A 213 -0.86 21.28 31.42
CA ASN A 213 -0.68 21.67 30.03
C ASN A 213 -0.30 20.47 29.16
N ARG A 214 -0.73 20.47 27.89
CA ARG A 214 -0.42 19.41 26.92
C ARG A 214 0.46 19.98 25.82
N PRO A 215 1.53 19.29 25.39
CA PRO A 215 2.28 19.70 24.21
C PRO A 215 1.42 19.44 22.97
N LEU A 216 1.44 20.37 22.03
CA LEU A 216 0.78 20.28 20.74
C LEU A 216 1.84 20.34 19.63
N HIS A 217 1.73 19.42 18.67
CA HIS A 217 2.59 19.39 17.49
C HIS A 217 1.76 19.50 16.22
N LEU A 218 2.29 20.19 15.21
CA LEU A 218 1.64 20.37 13.92
C LEU A 218 2.69 20.46 12.81
N ILE A 219 2.42 19.86 11.65
CA ILE A 219 3.24 20.05 10.46
C ILE A 219 2.59 21.13 9.60
N ILE A 220 3.38 22.09 9.16
CA ILE A 220 2.94 23.20 8.31
C ILE A 220 3.98 23.47 7.24
N ASP A 221 3.60 24.23 6.22
CA ASP A 221 4.57 24.87 5.33
C ASP A 221 5.34 25.96 6.09
N GLU A 222 6.62 26.16 5.76
CA GLU A 222 7.47 27.17 6.38
C GLU A 222 6.84 28.57 6.26
N PHE A 223 6.82 29.30 7.37
CA PHE A 223 6.29 30.67 7.38
C PHE A 223 7.22 31.59 6.60
N PRO A 224 6.67 32.55 5.82
CA PRO A 224 7.47 33.60 5.23
C PRO A 224 8.25 34.36 6.31
N PRO A 225 9.52 34.74 6.07
CA PRO A 225 10.37 35.38 7.07
C PRO A 225 9.92 36.77 7.53
N GLN A 226 8.85 37.32 6.95
CA GLN A 226 8.34 38.67 7.27
C GLN A 226 7.18 38.63 8.29
N ALA A 227 7.44 39.23 9.45
CA ALA A 227 6.53 39.69 10.51
C ALA A 227 5.31 38.81 10.92
N GLY A 228 5.55 37.90 11.88
CA GLY A 228 4.64 37.62 12.99
C GLY A 228 3.28 36.99 12.65
N GLY A 229 3.25 35.88 11.92
CA GLY A 229 2.03 35.10 11.67
C GLY A 229 1.35 34.61 12.96
N LEU A 230 0.03 34.43 12.90
CA LEU A 230 -0.77 33.82 13.96
C LEU A 230 -1.19 32.41 13.57
N LEU A 231 -1.05 31.47 14.50
CA LEU A 231 -1.64 30.14 14.43
C LEU A 231 -2.91 30.13 15.28
N ILE A 232 -4.03 29.73 14.68
CA ILE A 232 -5.34 29.72 15.31
C ILE A 232 -5.81 28.27 15.40
N LEU A 233 -6.04 27.77 16.61
CA LEU A 233 -6.50 26.41 16.86
C LEU A 233 -7.95 26.48 17.35
N GLN A 234 -8.88 25.95 16.56
CA GLN A 234 -10.29 25.80 16.91
C GLN A 234 -10.52 24.44 17.57
N ALA A 235 -11.03 24.45 18.79
CA ALA A 235 -11.50 23.29 19.54
C ALA A 235 -13.00 23.45 19.86
N GLU A 236 -13.67 22.36 20.26
CA GLU A 236 -15.09 22.42 20.68
C GLU A 236 -15.28 23.37 21.87
N SER A 237 -14.38 23.30 22.85
CA SER A 237 -14.41 24.13 24.05
C SER A 237 -13.64 25.44 23.94
N GLY A 238 -13.28 25.92 22.73
CA GLY A 238 -12.73 27.27 22.53
C GLY A 238 -11.77 27.48 21.37
N LEU A 239 -11.19 28.68 21.33
CA LEU A 239 -10.21 29.09 20.33
C LEU A 239 -8.90 29.48 21.02
N ILE A 240 -7.80 28.95 20.51
CA ILE A 240 -6.45 29.28 20.98
C ILE A 240 -5.71 30.03 19.88
N VAL A 241 -5.14 31.17 20.23
CA VAL A 241 -4.24 31.94 19.37
C VAL A 241 -2.79 31.74 19.83
N ARG A 242 -1.88 31.56 18.87
CA ARG A 242 -0.43 31.50 19.07
C ARG A 242 0.25 32.43 18.09
N THR A 243 1.35 33.05 18.51
CA THR A 243 2.28 33.66 17.57
C THR A 243 3.17 32.58 16.98
N VAL A 244 3.59 32.70 15.73
CA VAL A 244 4.59 31.78 15.17
C VAL A 244 5.95 32.45 15.23
N ALA A 245 6.89 31.83 15.94
CA ALA A 245 8.21 32.39 16.14
C ALA A 245 9.01 32.35 14.83
N ALA A 246 9.53 33.49 14.39
CA ALA A 246 10.50 33.54 13.31
C ALA A 246 11.83 32.98 13.84
N ARG A 247 12.24 31.81 13.34
CA ARG A 247 13.50 31.17 13.71
C ARG A 247 14.32 30.92 12.46
N GLN A 248 15.50 31.53 12.38
CA GLN A 248 16.40 31.35 11.22
C GLN A 248 17.13 30.01 11.26
N ASP A 249 17.49 29.50 12.44
CA ASP A 249 18.19 28.22 12.61
C ASP A 249 17.24 27.13 13.16
N ILE A 250 16.51 26.49 12.24
CA ILE A 250 15.64 25.34 12.53
C ILE A 250 16.44 24.07 12.24
N PRO A 251 16.71 23.21 13.24
CA PRO A 251 17.50 21.99 13.04
C PRO A 251 16.77 20.97 12.15
N SER A 252 17.49 19.98 11.62
CA SER A 252 16.88 18.83 10.95
C SER A 252 16.05 17.98 11.93
N LEU A 253 15.06 17.24 11.41
CA LEU A 253 14.25 16.33 12.22
C LEU A 253 15.09 15.37 13.05
N GLY A 254 16.12 14.74 12.46
CA GLY A 254 17.01 13.83 13.17
C GLY A 254 17.73 14.50 14.35
N ARG A 255 18.26 15.72 14.16
CA ARG A 255 18.95 16.47 15.21
C ARG A 255 18.00 16.92 16.32
N TRP A 256 16.78 17.35 15.97
CA TRP A 256 15.77 17.70 16.97
C TRP A 256 15.25 16.48 17.75
N TRP A 257 15.12 15.33 17.08
CA TRP A 257 14.62 14.10 17.68
C TRP A 257 15.64 13.46 18.63
N ALA A 258 16.93 13.66 18.38
CA ALA A 258 18.01 13.22 19.26
C ALA A 258 17.77 13.72 20.70
N GLY A 259 17.80 12.80 21.67
CA GLY A 259 17.53 13.09 23.08
C GLY A 259 16.05 13.11 23.50
N LYS A 260 15.08 13.02 22.57
CA LYS A 260 13.63 12.93 22.87
C LYS A 260 13.02 11.54 22.68
N ALA A 261 13.80 10.61 22.11
CA ALA A 261 13.31 9.35 21.56
C ALA A 261 12.65 8.42 22.59
N SER A 262 13.14 8.36 23.83
CA SER A 262 12.68 7.41 24.85
C SER A 262 11.38 7.80 25.57
N GLN A 263 10.91 9.06 25.43
CA GLN A 263 9.81 9.59 26.25
C GLN A 263 8.53 9.89 25.45
N ARG A 264 8.53 9.72 24.11
CA ARG A 264 7.45 10.22 23.25
C ARG A 264 7.02 9.23 22.15
N ASP A 265 6.76 7.98 22.51
CA ASP A 265 6.33 6.93 21.57
C ASP A 265 5.18 7.36 20.65
N GLY A 266 4.12 7.92 21.21
CA GLY A 266 2.97 8.34 20.40
C GLY A 266 3.31 9.48 19.43
N LEU A 267 4.22 10.39 19.79
CA LEU A 267 4.69 11.46 18.88
C LEU A 267 5.49 10.86 17.73
N ARG A 268 6.31 9.83 18.00
CA ARG A 268 7.03 9.10 16.96
C ARG A 268 6.06 8.50 15.95
N SER A 269 5.08 7.72 16.41
CA SER A 269 4.10 7.07 15.54
C SER A 269 3.33 8.08 14.70
N TRP A 270 2.87 9.17 15.31
CA TRP A 270 2.20 10.26 14.58
C TRP A 270 3.11 10.92 13.54
N LEU A 271 4.38 11.21 13.86
CA LEU A 271 5.32 11.77 12.89
C LEU A 271 5.54 10.82 11.71
N VAL A 272 5.71 9.52 11.96
CA VAL A 272 5.87 8.52 10.90
C VAL A 272 4.67 8.51 9.97
N GLU A 273 3.46 8.49 10.53
CA GLU A 273 2.21 8.53 9.76
C GLU A 273 2.05 9.82 8.95
N GLN A 274 2.26 10.98 9.58
CA GLN A 274 2.14 12.26 8.88
C GLN A 274 3.18 12.39 7.77
N LEU A 275 4.46 12.10 8.05
CA LEU A 275 5.54 12.19 7.05
C LEU A 275 5.28 11.29 5.85
N SER A 276 4.79 10.08 6.08
CA SER A 276 4.50 9.13 5.00
C SER A 276 3.33 9.55 4.13
N GLY A 277 2.37 10.29 4.70
CA GLY A 277 1.24 10.87 3.97
C GLY A 277 1.59 12.14 3.18
N LEU A 278 2.79 12.72 3.35
CA LEU A 278 3.20 13.93 2.62
C LEU A 278 3.69 13.59 1.21
N SER A 279 4.67 12.69 1.11
CA SER A 279 5.31 12.28 -0.15
C SER A 279 6.22 11.07 0.03
N GLU A 280 6.78 10.55 -1.06
CA GLU A 280 7.79 9.47 -1.00
C GLU A 280 9.06 9.93 -0.27
N GLN A 281 9.49 11.19 -0.44
CA GLN A 281 10.62 11.73 0.34
C GLN A 281 10.28 11.78 1.84
N GLY A 282 9.05 12.15 2.19
CA GLY A 282 8.57 12.12 3.56
C GLY A 282 8.56 10.70 4.15
N ARG A 283 8.11 9.71 3.37
CA ARG A 283 8.17 8.29 3.74
C ARG A 283 9.60 7.82 3.99
N LEU A 284 10.56 8.18 3.13
CA LEU A 284 11.98 7.87 3.33
C LEU A 284 12.56 8.54 4.57
N LEU A 285 12.21 9.81 4.83
CA LEU A 285 12.61 10.53 6.05
C LEU A 285 12.06 9.84 7.31
N ALA A 286 10.83 9.32 7.26
CA ALA A 286 10.23 8.56 8.36
C ALA A 286 10.99 7.25 8.64
N ILE A 287 11.44 6.55 7.60
CA ILE A 287 12.25 5.33 7.72
C ILE A 287 13.64 5.67 8.30
N GLU A 288 14.30 6.70 7.76
CA GLU A 288 15.61 7.16 8.20
C GLU A 288 15.60 7.56 9.68
N MET A 289 14.63 8.38 10.09
CA MET A 289 14.44 8.80 11.49
C MET A 289 14.37 7.60 12.42
N GLN A 290 13.60 6.57 12.04
CA GLN A 290 13.40 5.40 12.86
C GLN A 290 14.66 4.53 12.98
N ARG A 291 15.44 4.41 11.89
CA ARG A 291 16.68 3.62 11.84
C ARG A 291 17.85 4.29 12.55
N ARG A 292 17.97 5.62 12.49
CA ARG A 292 19.04 6.36 13.19
C ARG A 292 18.88 6.35 14.70
N LEU A 293 17.64 6.36 15.18
CA LEU A 293 17.30 6.37 16.59
C LEU A 293 16.21 5.31 16.85
N PRO A 294 16.57 4.01 16.82
CA PRO A 294 15.64 2.94 17.11
C PRO A 294 15.21 3.01 18.59
N LEU A 295 13.97 2.63 18.85
CA LEU A 295 13.49 2.44 20.21
C LEU A 295 14.08 1.14 20.79
N ALA A 296 14.25 1.08 22.11
CA ALA A 296 14.67 -0.14 22.77
C ALA A 296 13.61 -1.24 22.57
N ALA A 297 14.02 -2.42 22.11
CA ALA A 297 13.15 -3.57 22.05
C ALA A 297 12.69 -3.95 23.47
N GLN A 298 11.44 -4.39 23.59
CA GLN A 298 10.82 -4.80 24.84
C GLN A 298 10.25 -6.20 24.66
N THR A 299 10.78 -7.14 25.42
CA THR A 299 10.35 -8.55 25.43
C THR A 299 10.13 -8.96 26.87
N VAL A 300 9.16 -9.85 27.11
CA VAL A 300 8.93 -10.42 28.44
C VAL A 300 9.53 -11.82 28.44
N ARG A 301 10.73 -11.98 29.01
CA ARG A 301 11.35 -13.30 29.18
C ARG A 301 11.41 -13.64 30.66
N ARG A 302 10.70 -14.70 31.05
CA ARG A 302 10.70 -15.24 32.41
C ARG A 302 11.04 -16.73 32.40
N ASN A 303 11.65 -17.18 33.49
CA ASN A 303 12.05 -18.58 33.66
C ASN A 303 11.01 -19.41 34.43
N ASP A 304 10.07 -18.75 35.10
CA ASP A 304 8.94 -19.32 35.82
C ASP A 304 7.73 -19.56 34.88
N ASP A 305 6.58 -19.90 35.48
CA ASP A 305 5.31 -20.13 34.78
C ASP A 305 4.53 -18.83 34.48
N LEU A 306 5.12 -17.66 34.78
CA LEU A 306 4.50 -16.39 34.44
C LEU A 306 4.52 -16.13 32.92
N PRO A 307 3.58 -15.29 32.43
CA PRO A 307 3.50 -14.98 31.03
C PRO A 307 4.81 -14.44 30.46
N SER A 308 5.29 -15.07 29.40
CA SER A 308 6.47 -14.65 28.64
C SER A 308 6.06 -14.44 27.20
N ALA A 309 6.56 -13.41 26.55
CA ALA A 309 6.18 -13.10 25.18
C ALA A 309 7.21 -12.24 24.46
N GLU A 310 7.21 -12.36 23.15
CA GLU A 310 8.06 -11.57 22.26
C GLU A 310 7.30 -11.27 20.97
N LEU A 311 7.58 -10.09 20.44
CA LEU A 311 7.18 -9.70 19.10
C LEU A 311 8.42 -9.71 18.22
N ASP A 312 8.49 -10.64 17.26
CA ASP A 312 9.62 -10.78 16.35
C ASP A 312 9.32 -10.24 14.95
N LEU A 313 8.04 -10.14 14.59
CA LEU A 313 7.53 -9.70 13.29
C LEU A 313 6.55 -8.53 13.46
N ALA A 314 6.83 -7.43 12.76
CA ALA A 314 5.92 -6.29 12.72
C ALA A 314 6.15 -5.44 11.46
N VAL A 315 5.86 -6.00 10.28
CA VAL A 315 6.10 -5.34 8.99
C VAL A 315 4.82 -4.68 8.48
N THR A 316 4.98 -3.52 7.83
CA THR A 316 3.86 -2.70 7.36
C THR A 316 3.82 -2.65 5.84
N THR A 317 2.61 -2.78 5.30
CA THR A 317 2.26 -2.68 3.87
C THR A 317 0.99 -1.85 3.73
N PRO A 318 0.59 -1.42 2.51
CA PRO A 318 -0.72 -0.80 2.29
C PRO A 318 -1.91 -1.60 2.86
N ALA A 319 -1.84 -2.93 2.87
CA ALA A 319 -2.84 -3.83 3.45
C ALA A 319 -2.93 -3.71 4.98
N GLY A 320 -1.87 -3.26 5.65
CA GLY A 320 -1.85 -3.05 7.10
C GLY A 320 -0.54 -3.51 7.76
N LEU A 321 -0.64 -3.84 9.05
CA LEU A 321 0.48 -4.35 9.86
C LEU A 321 0.40 -5.87 9.96
N LEU A 322 1.37 -6.58 9.41
CA LEU A 322 1.59 -7.99 9.69
C LEU A 322 2.36 -8.10 11.00
N LEU A 323 1.67 -8.58 12.02
CA LEU A 323 2.15 -8.77 13.38
C LEU A 323 2.41 -10.26 13.60
N GLY A 324 3.52 -10.61 14.25
CA GLY A 324 3.81 -11.98 14.64
C GLY A 324 4.81 -12.07 15.78
N GLY A 325 4.79 -13.23 16.44
CA GLY A 325 5.62 -13.49 17.61
C GLY A 325 5.21 -14.76 18.32
N TRP A 326 5.54 -14.83 19.61
CA TRP A 326 5.16 -15.94 20.46
C TRP A 326 4.82 -15.47 21.87
N TYR A 327 3.99 -16.24 22.56
CA TYR A 327 3.78 -16.10 23.99
C TYR A 327 3.66 -17.47 24.69
N ARG A 328 3.92 -17.48 26.00
CA ARG A 328 3.69 -18.58 26.93
C ARG A 328 2.70 -18.06 27.96
N ASP A 329 1.62 -18.78 28.16
CA ASP A 329 0.60 -18.47 29.15
C ASP A 329 0.02 -19.78 29.70
N ALA A 330 0.78 -20.44 30.58
CA ALA A 330 0.45 -21.78 31.07
C ALA A 330 -0.82 -21.79 31.92
N GLU A 331 -1.09 -20.69 32.63
CA GLU A 331 -2.22 -20.54 33.56
C GLU A 331 -3.42 -19.78 32.95
N GLY A 332 -3.35 -19.40 31.66
CA GLY A 332 -4.43 -18.68 30.99
C GLY A 332 -4.68 -17.29 31.59
N LEU A 333 -3.63 -16.58 31.96
CA LEU A 333 -3.64 -15.26 32.58
C LEU A 333 -3.80 -14.12 31.58
N LEU A 334 -3.59 -14.35 30.28
CA LEU A 334 -3.78 -13.33 29.24
C LEU A 334 -5.27 -12.96 29.11
N ASP A 335 -5.55 -11.67 29.18
CA ASP A 335 -6.90 -11.09 29.05
C ASP A 335 -7.04 -10.40 27.68
N GLU A 336 -6.16 -9.44 27.38
CA GLU A 336 -6.21 -8.67 26.13
C GLU A 336 -4.81 -8.49 25.52
N VAL A 337 -4.76 -8.37 24.19
CA VAL A 337 -3.60 -7.89 23.44
C VAL A 337 -3.99 -6.56 22.79
N LEU A 338 -3.34 -5.48 23.21
CA LEU A 338 -3.69 -4.11 22.86
C LEU A 338 -2.63 -3.51 21.93
N LEU A 339 -3.01 -3.20 20.69
CA LEU A 339 -2.14 -2.56 19.71
C LEU A 339 -2.27 -1.03 19.77
N HIS A 340 -1.16 -0.33 19.97
CA HIS A 340 -1.13 1.13 19.99
C HIS A 340 -1.00 1.70 18.57
N ARG A 341 -1.78 2.76 18.31
CA ARG A 341 -1.76 3.58 17.08
C ARG A 341 -1.17 4.95 17.38
N SER A 342 -1.01 5.81 16.37
CA SER A 342 -0.59 7.19 16.58
C SER A 342 -1.55 7.96 17.50
N GLU A 343 -2.85 7.78 17.33
CA GLU A 343 -3.91 8.46 18.06
C GLU A 343 -5.04 7.49 18.47
N GLY A 344 -5.81 7.89 19.48
CA GLY A 344 -6.91 7.10 20.02
C GLY A 344 -6.49 6.09 21.08
N GLU A 345 -7.49 5.35 21.58
CA GLU A 345 -7.28 4.25 22.52
C GLU A 345 -6.63 3.05 21.81
N PRO A 346 -5.83 2.25 22.53
CA PRO A 346 -5.28 1.00 22.00
C PRO A 346 -6.40 0.07 21.51
N THR A 347 -6.18 -0.58 20.37
CA THR A 347 -7.17 -1.48 19.78
C THR A 347 -6.91 -2.93 20.24
N PRO A 348 -7.92 -3.66 20.77
CA PRO A 348 -7.77 -5.07 21.07
C PRO A 348 -7.61 -5.89 19.78
N VAL A 349 -6.63 -6.81 19.76
CA VAL A 349 -6.30 -7.63 18.58
C VAL A 349 -6.20 -9.13 18.88
N LEU A 350 -6.42 -9.56 20.13
CA LEU A 350 -6.28 -10.96 20.53
C LEU A 350 -7.13 -11.92 19.68
N GLU A 351 -8.38 -11.58 19.40
CA GLU A 351 -9.29 -12.39 18.57
C GLU A 351 -8.89 -12.49 17.09
N ARG A 352 -7.96 -11.64 16.63
CA ARG A 352 -7.45 -11.65 15.26
C ARG A 352 -6.21 -12.51 15.09
N LEU A 353 -5.62 -12.98 16.19
CA LEU A 353 -4.39 -13.75 16.17
C LEU A 353 -4.65 -15.18 15.70
N ASP A 354 -4.00 -15.56 14.61
CA ASP A 354 -3.89 -16.94 14.18
C ASP A 354 -2.82 -17.63 15.04
N HIS A 355 -3.22 -18.63 15.82
CA HIS A 355 -2.33 -19.32 16.76
C HIS A 355 -1.80 -20.65 16.18
N PHE A 356 -0.55 -20.98 16.51
CA PHE A 356 0.07 -22.25 16.13
C PHE A 356 1.12 -22.69 17.16
N PRO A 357 1.43 -24.00 17.25
CA PRO A 357 2.50 -24.47 18.12
C PRO A 357 3.86 -23.85 17.78
N ALA A 358 4.59 -23.38 18.80
CA ALA A 358 5.94 -22.88 18.65
C ALA A 358 6.90 -23.55 19.66
N LEU A 359 8.15 -23.70 19.24
CA LEU A 359 9.24 -24.21 20.08
C LEU A 359 10.31 -23.13 20.19
N LEU A 360 10.62 -22.73 21.42
CA LEU A 360 11.67 -21.75 21.67
C LEU A 360 13.03 -22.45 21.72
N PRO A 361 14.08 -21.85 21.13
CA PRO A 361 15.43 -22.40 21.22
C PRO A 361 15.80 -22.63 22.68
N ALA A 362 16.45 -23.76 22.94
CA ALA A 362 16.97 -24.07 24.25
C ALA A 362 17.89 -22.94 24.76
N GLY A 363 17.70 -22.54 26.01
CA GLY A 363 18.69 -21.70 26.70
C GLY A 363 20.01 -22.47 26.90
N THR A 364 20.94 -21.88 27.65
CA THR A 364 22.24 -22.50 28.02
C THR A 364 22.14 -23.89 28.67
N ASN A 365 20.94 -24.30 29.10
CA ASN A 365 20.65 -25.58 29.75
C ASN A 365 20.07 -26.66 28.81
N GLY A 366 19.89 -26.41 27.51
CA GLY A 366 19.46 -27.44 26.56
C GLY A 366 17.95 -27.75 26.48
N ASP A 367 17.12 -27.19 27.36
CA ASP A 367 15.67 -27.47 27.38
C ASP A 367 14.87 -26.64 26.36
N VAL A 368 14.19 -27.33 25.43
CA VAL A 368 13.23 -26.73 24.49
C VAL A 368 11.94 -26.37 25.22
N LYS A 369 11.57 -25.08 25.23
CA LYS A 369 10.32 -24.61 25.86
C LYS A 369 9.20 -24.51 24.83
N ARG A 370 8.05 -25.11 25.14
CA ARG A 370 6.82 -24.95 24.35
C ARG A 370 6.25 -23.54 24.51
N ALA A 371 5.80 -22.96 23.40
CA ALA A 371 5.13 -21.68 23.34
C ALA A 371 3.99 -21.72 22.30
N ILE A 372 3.18 -20.66 22.29
CA ILE A 372 2.16 -20.42 21.28
C ILE A 372 2.71 -19.34 20.35
N GLY A 373 2.97 -19.71 19.10
CA GLY A 373 3.25 -18.75 18.04
C GLY A 373 1.95 -18.09 17.58
N PHE A 374 2.04 -16.84 17.15
CA PHE A 374 0.91 -16.12 16.60
C PHE A 374 1.31 -15.28 15.39
N ALA A 375 0.35 -15.06 14.48
CA ALA A 375 0.45 -14.10 13.40
C ALA A 375 -0.92 -13.45 13.13
N ALA A 376 -0.95 -12.20 12.68
CA ALA A 376 -2.17 -11.53 12.24
C ALA A 376 -1.86 -10.35 11.31
N LEU A 377 -2.70 -10.16 10.30
CA LEU A 377 -2.75 -8.90 9.56
C LEU A 377 -3.76 -7.96 10.22
N ILE A 378 -3.30 -6.78 10.62
CA ILE A 378 -4.13 -5.71 11.17
C ILE A 378 -4.38 -4.65 10.09
N PRO A 379 -5.54 -4.69 9.41
CA PRO A 379 -5.85 -3.78 8.30
C PRO A 379 -5.98 -2.33 8.77
N GLY A 380 -5.64 -1.42 7.84
CA GLY A 380 -5.71 0.02 8.08
C GLY A 380 -4.80 0.51 9.21
N TYR A 381 -3.79 -0.28 9.60
CA TYR A 381 -2.80 0.19 10.57
C TYR A 381 -1.96 1.32 9.96
N ALA A 382 -1.92 2.47 10.65
CA ALA A 382 -1.10 3.62 10.29
C ALA A 382 -1.27 4.12 8.83
N GLY A 383 -2.39 3.81 8.16
CA GLY A 383 -2.59 4.13 6.75
C GLY A 383 -1.51 3.56 5.80
N GLY A 384 -0.83 2.47 6.20
CA GLY A 384 0.29 1.89 5.45
C GLY A 384 1.65 2.58 5.67
N ALA A 385 1.73 3.54 6.59
CA ALA A 385 3.01 4.16 6.96
C ALA A 385 3.99 3.13 7.54
N PRO A 386 5.32 3.26 7.26
CA PRO A 386 6.33 2.27 7.61
C PRO A 386 6.69 2.36 9.10
N VAL A 387 5.78 1.94 9.99
CA VAL A 387 6.03 1.89 11.43
C VAL A 387 6.90 0.67 11.75
N LEU A 388 8.18 0.88 12.03
CA LEU A 388 9.17 -0.20 12.14
C LEU A 388 9.20 -0.87 13.52
N GLN A 389 8.61 -0.22 14.53
CA GLN A 389 8.60 -0.71 15.91
C GLN A 389 7.27 -0.36 16.58
N PRO A 390 6.14 -0.96 16.17
CA PRO A 390 4.86 -0.72 16.83
C PRO A 390 4.91 -1.19 18.29
N ARG A 391 4.03 -0.61 19.12
CA ARG A 391 3.92 -0.95 20.53
C ARG A 391 2.68 -1.82 20.74
N VAL A 392 2.87 -2.94 21.42
CA VAL A 392 1.79 -3.85 21.83
C VAL A 392 1.83 -3.95 23.36
N GLU A 393 0.69 -4.02 23.99
CA GLU A 393 0.56 -4.31 25.42
C GLU A 393 -0.21 -5.62 25.61
N LEU A 394 0.29 -6.47 26.50
CA LEU A 394 -0.44 -7.64 27.01
C LEU A 394 -1.03 -7.25 28.35
N LYS A 395 -2.35 -7.36 28.47
CA LYS A 395 -3.06 -7.15 29.73
C LYS A 395 -3.38 -8.52 30.31
N LEU A 396 -3.02 -8.72 31.58
CA LEU A 396 -3.32 -9.93 32.31
C LEU A 396 -4.62 -9.76 33.11
N LYS A 397 -5.28 -10.88 33.45
CA LYS A 397 -6.48 -10.92 34.28
C LYS A 397 -6.29 -10.31 35.68
N SER A 398 -5.04 -10.25 36.16
CA SER A 398 -4.69 -9.55 37.40
C SER A 398 -4.73 -8.02 37.29
N GLY A 399 -4.87 -7.47 36.08
CA GLY A 399 -4.70 -6.04 35.77
C GLY A 399 -3.26 -5.63 35.44
N THR A 400 -2.29 -6.54 35.55
CA THR A 400 -0.89 -6.27 35.15
C THR A 400 -0.81 -6.02 33.65
N VAL A 401 -0.06 -4.99 33.25
CA VAL A 401 0.19 -4.66 31.83
C VAL A 401 1.67 -4.85 31.51
N LEU A 402 1.95 -5.63 30.46
CA LEU A 402 3.29 -5.91 29.95
C LEU A 402 3.45 -5.28 28.56
N SER A 403 4.49 -4.47 28.36
CA SER A 403 4.76 -3.85 27.05
C SER A 403 5.69 -4.72 26.19
N LEU A 404 5.32 -4.91 24.93
CA LEU A 404 6.12 -5.54 23.88
C LEU A 404 6.46 -4.53 22.79
N ARG A 405 7.70 -4.61 22.31
CA ARG A 405 8.20 -3.82 21.18
C ARG A 405 9.28 -4.62 20.44
N PRO A 406 9.18 -4.77 19.11
CA PRO A 406 10.15 -5.53 18.36
C PRO A 406 11.43 -4.71 18.15
N ASN A 407 12.48 -5.38 17.69
CA ASN A 407 13.58 -4.71 17.02
C ASN A 407 13.07 -3.97 15.77
N ALA A 408 13.82 -2.96 15.31
CA ALA A 408 13.48 -2.22 14.10
C ALA A 408 13.32 -3.16 12.89
N GLN A 409 12.11 -3.20 12.36
CA GLN A 409 11.73 -4.07 11.26
C GLN A 409 12.21 -3.50 9.91
N PRO A 410 12.37 -4.36 8.88
CA PRO A 410 12.70 -3.88 7.55
C PRO A 410 11.60 -3.01 6.96
N ALA A 411 11.99 -2.12 6.06
CA ALA A 411 11.09 -1.25 5.29
C ALA A 411 11.18 -1.53 3.78
N ASP A 412 12.20 -2.28 3.35
CA ASP A 412 12.38 -2.67 1.96
C ASP A 412 11.46 -3.85 1.62
N THR A 413 10.86 -3.78 0.43
CA THR A 413 9.80 -4.71 0.02
C THR A 413 10.26 -6.16 -0.04
N LEU A 414 11.52 -6.43 -0.42
CA LEU A 414 12.05 -7.79 -0.50
C LEU A 414 12.20 -8.42 0.90
N ALA A 415 12.73 -7.70 1.88
CA ALA A 415 12.82 -8.19 3.24
C ALA A 415 11.45 -8.30 3.91
N ILE A 416 10.50 -7.39 3.63
CA ILE A 416 9.10 -7.52 4.07
C ILE A 416 8.50 -8.82 3.53
N ARG A 417 8.66 -9.11 2.23
CA ARG A 417 8.19 -10.36 1.61
C ARG A 417 8.80 -11.59 2.28
N ALA A 418 10.11 -11.58 2.52
CA ALA A 418 10.81 -12.68 3.18
C ALA A 418 10.31 -12.89 4.62
N ARG A 419 10.07 -11.80 5.36
CA ARG A 419 9.50 -11.83 6.71
C ARG A 419 8.07 -12.37 6.72
N ALA A 420 7.24 -12.00 5.75
CA ALA A 420 5.89 -12.51 5.59
C ALA A 420 5.87 -14.02 5.29
N LEU A 421 6.76 -14.50 4.42
CA LEU A 421 6.90 -15.94 4.12
C LEU A 421 7.39 -16.75 5.34
N ALA A 422 8.11 -16.12 6.27
CA ALA A 422 8.58 -16.75 7.50
C ALA A 422 7.62 -16.60 8.70
N ALA A 423 6.49 -15.90 8.53
CA ALA A 423 5.59 -15.54 9.63
C ALA A 423 4.91 -16.75 10.28
N ILE A 424 4.57 -17.77 9.48
CA ILE A 424 3.89 -18.98 9.91
C ILE A 424 4.65 -20.18 9.36
N PRO A 425 5.05 -21.16 10.19
CA PRO A 425 5.70 -22.37 9.70
C PRO A 425 4.80 -23.13 8.71
N PRO A 426 5.37 -23.67 7.61
CA PRO A 426 4.59 -24.25 6.52
C PRO A 426 3.69 -25.42 6.95
N GLN A 427 4.07 -26.18 7.98
CA GLN A 427 3.27 -27.27 8.53
C GLN A 427 2.02 -26.83 9.30
N HIS A 428 1.96 -25.56 9.73
CA HIS A 428 0.83 -24.99 10.47
C HIS A 428 -0.03 -24.05 9.61
N LEU A 429 0.42 -23.74 8.40
CA LEU A 429 -0.28 -22.84 7.49
C LEU A 429 -1.58 -23.48 6.98
N THR A 430 -2.69 -22.81 7.22
CA THR A 430 -4.01 -23.17 6.68
C THR A 430 -4.42 -22.21 5.57
N ALA A 431 -5.38 -22.61 4.72
CA ALA A 431 -5.89 -21.75 3.66
C ALA A 431 -6.49 -20.43 4.21
N GLN A 432 -7.13 -20.47 5.39
CA GLN A 432 -7.71 -19.29 6.03
C GLN A 432 -6.62 -18.34 6.55
N MET A 433 -5.59 -18.87 7.22
CA MET A 433 -4.43 -18.06 7.65
C MET A 433 -3.74 -17.42 6.45
N LEU A 434 -3.56 -18.19 5.37
CA LEU A 434 -2.95 -17.70 4.16
C LEU A 434 -3.78 -16.56 3.54
N GLU A 435 -5.10 -16.74 3.38
CA GLU A 435 -6.01 -15.75 2.81
C GLU A 435 -6.12 -14.48 3.64
N ARG A 436 -6.19 -14.58 4.96
CA ARG A 436 -6.44 -13.43 5.85
C ARG A 436 -5.17 -12.71 6.29
N THR A 437 -4.06 -13.44 6.42
CA THR A 437 -2.86 -12.93 7.10
C THR A 437 -1.68 -12.73 6.14
N ILE A 438 -1.40 -13.70 5.25
CA ILE A 438 -0.17 -13.70 4.44
C ILE A 438 -0.37 -13.15 3.03
N ALA A 439 -1.39 -13.61 2.31
CA ALA A 439 -1.62 -13.28 0.90
C ALA A 439 -1.76 -11.77 0.63
N PRO A 440 -2.48 -10.96 1.44
CA PRO A 440 -2.59 -9.52 1.17
C PRO A 440 -1.22 -8.81 1.22
N VAL A 441 -0.37 -9.22 2.17
CA VAL A 441 0.99 -8.67 2.34
C VAL A 441 1.87 -9.06 1.15
N LEU A 442 1.81 -10.32 0.70
CA LEU A 442 2.56 -10.78 -0.46
C LEU A 442 2.09 -10.10 -1.74
N ALA A 443 0.78 -9.90 -1.92
CA ALA A 443 0.21 -9.19 -3.06
C ALA A 443 0.72 -7.74 -3.14
N ASP A 444 0.71 -7.02 -2.02
CA ASP A 444 1.27 -5.66 -1.95
C ASP A 444 2.77 -5.65 -2.26
N CYS A 445 3.52 -6.62 -1.72
CA CYS A 445 4.94 -6.75 -2.01
C CYS A 445 5.20 -6.97 -3.50
N GLN A 446 4.46 -7.88 -4.15
CA GLN A 446 4.62 -8.16 -5.57
C GLN A 446 4.20 -6.97 -6.44
N ALA A 447 3.12 -6.27 -6.09
CA ALA A 447 2.70 -5.05 -6.78
C ALA A 447 3.77 -3.94 -6.69
N ALA A 448 4.31 -3.70 -5.49
CA ALA A 448 5.36 -2.71 -5.28
C ALA A 448 6.67 -3.09 -6.01
N LEU A 449 7.01 -4.39 -6.03
CA LEU A 449 8.16 -4.89 -6.78
C LEU A 449 7.94 -4.80 -8.30
N ARG A 450 6.72 -4.97 -8.81
CA ARG A 450 6.43 -4.75 -10.23
C ARG A 450 6.62 -3.29 -10.62
N GLN A 451 6.03 -2.38 -9.85
CA GLN A 451 6.00 -0.94 -10.18
C GLN A 451 7.36 -0.24 -10.10
N SER A 452 8.29 -0.75 -9.29
CA SER A 452 9.58 -0.13 -9.07
C SER A 452 10.73 -0.79 -9.82
N LEU A 453 10.46 -1.70 -10.78
CA LEU A 453 11.50 -2.35 -11.59
C LEU A 453 12.13 -1.33 -12.54
N PRO A 454 13.45 -1.06 -12.43
CA PRO A 454 14.13 -0.17 -13.37
C PRO A 454 14.15 -0.78 -14.77
N GLU A 455 14.21 0.09 -15.79
CA GLU A 455 14.32 -0.35 -17.19
C GLU A 455 15.57 -1.23 -17.40
N PRO A 456 15.42 -2.38 -18.09
CA PRO A 456 16.56 -3.24 -18.39
C PRO A 456 17.56 -2.57 -19.33
N ARG A 457 18.85 -2.87 -19.14
CA ARG A 457 19.93 -2.45 -20.04
C ARG A 457 20.24 -3.58 -21.01
N ILE A 458 20.54 -3.25 -22.27
CA ILE A 458 20.80 -4.26 -23.31
C ILE A 458 22.24 -4.17 -23.78
N LYS A 459 22.94 -5.31 -23.80
CA LYS A 459 24.24 -5.50 -24.48
C LYS A 459 24.09 -6.49 -25.62
N SER A 460 24.73 -6.21 -26.74
CA SER A 460 24.70 -7.08 -27.92
C SER A 460 26.10 -7.60 -28.24
N PHE A 461 26.17 -8.87 -28.65
CA PHE A 461 27.37 -9.57 -29.08
C PHE A 461 27.13 -10.03 -30.53
N GLY A 462 27.77 -9.39 -31.50
CA GLY A 462 27.55 -9.65 -32.92
C GLY A 462 26.21 -9.12 -33.46
N LYS A 463 25.93 -9.45 -34.72
CA LYS A 463 24.70 -9.05 -35.43
C LYS A 463 23.88 -10.29 -35.76
N GLY A 464 22.74 -10.45 -35.09
CA GLY A 464 21.80 -11.55 -35.34
C GLY A 464 21.01 -11.40 -36.65
N PRO A 465 20.12 -12.36 -36.96
CA PRO A 465 19.25 -12.28 -38.14
C PRO A 465 18.38 -11.02 -38.13
N ALA A 466 18.18 -10.42 -39.30
CA ALA A 466 17.37 -9.21 -39.47
C ALA A 466 15.88 -9.46 -39.18
N SER A 467 15.40 -10.67 -39.47
CA SER A 467 14.01 -11.10 -39.22
C SER A 467 14.01 -12.51 -38.63
N PRO A 468 14.26 -12.65 -37.32
CA PRO A 468 14.26 -13.94 -36.65
C PRO A 468 12.87 -14.60 -36.74
N ALA A 469 12.85 -15.90 -37.02
CA ALA A 469 11.63 -16.70 -36.93
C ALA A 469 11.20 -16.85 -35.46
N VAL A 470 12.16 -16.99 -34.56
CA VAL A 470 11.95 -17.19 -33.12
C VAL A 470 13.00 -16.43 -32.31
N SER A 471 12.58 -15.86 -31.18
CA SER A 471 13.51 -15.38 -30.16
C SER A 471 13.51 -16.37 -29.00
N VAL A 472 14.68 -16.90 -28.68
CA VAL A 472 14.93 -17.78 -27.55
C VAL A 472 15.31 -16.91 -26.35
N VAL A 473 14.46 -16.90 -25.33
CA VAL A 473 14.63 -16.07 -24.13
C VAL A 473 14.99 -16.98 -22.96
N ILE A 474 16.13 -16.69 -22.33
CA ILE A 474 16.72 -17.53 -21.31
C ILE A 474 17.04 -16.70 -20.05
N PRO A 475 16.24 -16.81 -18.97
CA PRO A 475 16.54 -16.13 -17.73
C PRO A 475 17.76 -16.75 -17.03
N LEU A 476 18.58 -15.92 -16.41
CA LEU A 476 19.82 -16.27 -15.72
C LEU A 476 19.78 -15.75 -14.28
N TYR A 477 20.04 -16.65 -13.32
CA TYR A 477 20.21 -16.30 -11.91
C TYR A 477 21.33 -17.13 -11.29
N ARG A 478 22.45 -16.48 -10.95
CA ARG A 478 23.58 -16.97 -10.13
C ARG A 478 24.32 -18.23 -10.60
N VAL A 479 23.81 -19.01 -11.55
CA VAL A 479 24.45 -20.20 -12.11
C VAL A 479 24.56 -20.06 -13.62
N TYR A 480 25.80 -19.93 -14.10
CA TYR A 480 26.09 -19.58 -15.50
C TYR A 480 26.91 -20.65 -16.23
N ASP A 481 27.36 -21.69 -15.55
CA ASP A 481 28.25 -22.71 -16.13
C ASP A 481 27.62 -23.44 -17.32
N PHE A 482 26.29 -23.63 -17.29
CA PHE A 482 25.53 -24.27 -18.36
C PHE A 482 25.53 -23.50 -19.67
N LEU A 483 25.81 -22.19 -19.66
CA LEU A 483 25.83 -21.35 -20.87
C LEU A 483 26.85 -21.88 -21.87
N ARG A 484 27.97 -22.44 -21.41
CA ARG A 484 29.02 -22.98 -22.29
C ARG A 484 28.50 -24.13 -23.14
N ILE A 485 27.76 -25.04 -22.51
CA ILE A 485 27.20 -26.23 -23.18
C ILE A 485 26.01 -25.80 -24.04
N GLN A 486 25.14 -24.94 -23.52
CA GLN A 486 23.94 -24.48 -24.20
C GLN A 486 24.27 -23.69 -25.48
N VAL A 487 25.22 -22.74 -25.42
CA VAL A 487 25.66 -21.98 -26.59
C VAL A 487 26.33 -22.89 -27.62
N CYS A 488 27.13 -23.87 -27.19
CA CYS A 488 27.74 -24.85 -28.09
C CYS A 488 26.66 -25.65 -28.84
N ALA A 489 25.65 -26.16 -28.13
CA ALA A 489 24.55 -26.92 -28.73
C ALA A 489 23.74 -26.06 -29.73
N PHE A 490 23.48 -24.80 -29.41
CA PHE A 490 22.78 -23.89 -30.32
C PHE A 490 23.62 -23.46 -31.52
N ALA A 491 24.93 -23.30 -31.36
CA ALA A 491 25.85 -22.94 -32.45
C ALA A 491 26.05 -24.08 -33.45
N ALA A 492 25.88 -25.35 -33.01
CA ALA A 492 25.94 -26.51 -33.89
C ALA A 492 24.70 -26.63 -34.81
N ASP A 493 23.54 -26.13 -34.36
CA ASP A 493 22.31 -26.16 -35.15
C ASP A 493 22.29 -25.03 -36.19
N ARG A 494 22.52 -25.39 -37.45
CA ARG A 494 22.55 -24.43 -38.57
C ARG A 494 21.24 -23.63 -38.71
N TRP A 495 20.09 -24.28 -38.49
CA TRP A 495 18.80 -23.59 -38.58
C TRP A 495 18.70 -22.54 -37.46
N PHE A 496 19.15 -22.87 -36.25
CA PHE A 496 19.20 -21.94 -35.13
C PHE A 496 20.04 -20.70 -35.47
N VAL A 497 21.27 -20.90 -35.94
CA VAL A 497 22.19 -19.80 -36.29
C VAL A 497 21.59 -18.85 -37.34
N GLU A 498 20.89 -19.39 -38.34
CA GLU A 498 20.33 -18.60 -39.44
C GLU A 498 18.99 -17.92 -39.09
N LYS A 499 18.19 -18.50 -38.20
CA LYS A 499 16.77 -18.12 -38.02
C LYS A 499 16.39 -17.71 -36.60
N ALA A 500 17.18 -18.04 -35.58
CA ALA A 500 16.88 -17.73 -34.20
C ALA A 500 17.64 -16.50 -33.69
N GLU A 501 17.01 -15.78 -32.78
CA GLU A 501 17.65 -14.77 -31.95
C GLU A 501 17.82 -15.32 -30.53
N LEU A 502 19.03 -15.22 -29.94
CA LEU A 502 19.32 -15.69 -28.59
C LEU A 502 19.43 -14.53 -27.60
N ILE A 503 18.56 -14.51 -26.60
CA ILE A 503 18.47 -13.47 -25.57
C ILE A 503 18.64 -14.11 -24.19
N TYR A 504 19.72 -13.75 -23.52
CA TYR A 504 19.92 -14.03 -22.10
C TYR A 504 19.38 -12.87 -21.26
N VAL A 505 18.64 -13.17 -20.20
CA VAL A 505 18.11 -12.16 -19.27
C VAL A 505 18.72 -12.35 -17.90
N LEU A 506 19.58 -11.43 -17.48
CA LEU A 506 20.25 -11.47 -16.19
C LEU A 506 19.45 -10.70 -15.13
N ASP A 507 18.93 -11.41 -14.14
CA ASP A 507 18.18 -10.82 -13.02
C ASP A 507 19.07 -10.48 -11.80
N SER A 508 20.36 -10.77 -11.88
CA SER A 508 21.40 -10.47 -10.88
C SER A 508 22.39 -9.45 -11.46
N PRO A 509 22.00 -8.16 -11.55
CA PRO A 509 22.81 -7.12 -12.19
C PRO A 509 24.22 -6.97 -11.61
N GLU A 510 24.41 -7.35 -10.35
CA GLU A 510 25.72 -7.39 -9.71
C GLU A 510 26.73 -8.31 -10.43
N HIS A 511 26.28 -9.30 -11.22
CA HIS A 511 27.12 -10.23 -11.98
C HIS A 511 27.25 -9.85 -13.46
N GLU A 512 26.79 -8.66 -13.86
CA GLU A 512 26.81 -8.20 -15.27
C GLU A 512 28.19 -8.28 -15.92
N GLY A 513 29.25 -7.91 -15.20
CA GLY A 513 30.62 -7.93 -15.72
C GLY A 513 31.10 -9.33 -16.06
N GLU A 514 30.85 -10.29 -15.17
CA GLU A 514 31.23 -11.70 -15.33
C GLU A 514 30.48 -12.34 -16.50
N VAL A 515 29.14 -12.18 -16.53
CA VAL A 515 28.30 -12.77 -17.57
C VAL A 515 28.59 -12.15 -18.93
N ALA A 516 28.80 -10.83 -19.01
CA ALA A 516 29.15 -10.18 -20.26
C ALA A 516 30.52 -10.63 -20.79
N HIS A 517 31.51 -10.85 -19.91
CA HIS A 517 32.80 -11.40 -20.29
C HIS A 517 32.68 -12.82 -20.83
N LEU A 518 31.92 -13.69 -20.15
CA LEU A 518 31.64 -15.05 -20.59
C LEU A 518 30.97 -15.08 -21.97
N LEU A 519 29.90 -14.30 -22.16
CA LEU A 519 29.19 -14.22 -23.45
C LEU A 519 30.07 -13.66 -24.57
N GLY A 520 30.94 -12.68 -24.28
CA GLY A 520 31.92 -12.18 -25.23
C GLY A 520 32.91 -13.24 -25.68
N GLY A 521 33.44 -14.03 -24.75
CA GLY A 521 34.32 -15.17 -25.06
C GLY A 521 33.63 -16.25 -25.88
N LEU A 522 32.38 -16.60 -25.52
CA LEU A 522 31.57 -17.57 -26.26
C LEU A 522 31.24 -17.08 -27.68
N PHE A 523 30.94 -15.80 -27.86
CA PHE A 523 30.74 -15.19 -29.18
C PHE A 523 32.01 -15.29 -30.04
N LEU A 524 33.20 -15.02 -29.48
CA LEU A 524 34.46 -15.17 -30.21
C LEU A 524 34.77 -16.64 -30.59
N ALA A 525 34.38 -17.58 -29.73
CA ALA A 525 34.63 -19.01 -29.95
C ALA A 525 33.69 -19.64 -30.99
N TYR A 526 32.39 -19.30 -30.94
CA TYR A 526 31.36 -19.97 -31.75
C TYR A 526 30.73 -19.08 -32.83
N GLY A 527 30.96 -17.77 -32.79
CA GLY A 527 30.39 -16.81 -33.73
C GLY A 527 28.87 -16.61 -33.60
N LEU A 528 28.20 -17.24 -32.64
CA LEU A 528 26.75 -17.16 -32.45
C LEU A 528 26.34 -15.80 -31.84
N PRO A 529 25.59 -14.94 -32.56
CA PRO A 529 25.18 -13.65 -32.02
C PRO A 529 24.23 -13.79 -30.83
N MET A 530 24.43 -12.96 -29.80
CA MET A 530 23.68 -13.02 -28.54
C MET A 530 23.31 -11.63 -28.05
N GLN A 531 22.21 -11.54 -27.28
CA GLN A 531 21.85 -10.36 -26.52
C GLN A 531 21.81 -10.68 -25.02
N LEU A 532 22.27 -9.74 -24.21
CA LEU A 532 22.17 -9.77 -22.75
C LEU A 532 21.29 -8.62 -22.28
N VAL A 533 20.12 -8.96 -21.75
CA VAL A 533 19.18 -8.04 -21.09
C VAL A 533 19.48 -8.07 -19.60
N VAL A 534 19.99 -6.98 -19.03
CA VAL A 534 20.36 -6.87 -17.62
C VAL A 534 19.26 -6.12 -16.88
N MET A 535 18.54 -6.82 -15.99
CA MET A 535 17.50 -6.21 -15.16
C MET A 535 18.11 -5.25 -14.14
N GLY A 536 17.37 -4.22 -13.73
CA GLY A 536 17.84 -3.30 -12.68
C GLY A 536 17.93 -3.92 -11.27
N ARG A 537 17.30 -5.10 -11.06
CA ARG A 537 17.35 -5.93 -9.86
C ARG A 537 16.75 -7.31 -10.14
N ASN A 538 16.82 -8.20 -9.15
CA ASN A 538 16.09 -9.47 -9.19
C ASN A 538 14.56 -9.23 -9.13
N GLY A 539 13.89 -9.53 -10.24
CA GLY A 539 12.43 -9.53 -10.35
C GLY A 539 11.79 -10.92 -10.32
N GLY A 540 12.61 -11.98 -10.26
CA GLY A 540 12.17 -13.36 -10.40
C GLY A 540 11.94 -13.81 -11.84
N PHE A 541 11.63 -15.09 -12.00
CA PHE A 541 11.51 -15.77 -13.30
C PHE A 541 10.51 -15.10 -14.24
N SER A 542 9.27 -14.87 -13.79
CA SER A 542 8.22 -14.21 -14.61
C SER A 542 8.68 -12.86 -15.16
N ALA A 543 9.26 -12.01 -14.30
CA ALA A 543 9.72 -10.68 -14.70
C ALA A 543 10.89 -10.74 -15.69
N ALA A 544 11.83 -11.67 -15.49
CA ALA A 544 12.94 -11.88 -16.41
C ALA A 544 12.46 -12.37 -17.79
N CYS A 545 11.59 -13.37 -17.83
CA CYS A 545 10.99 -13.86 -19.07
C CYS A 545 10.20 -12.76 -19.80
N ASN A 546 9.39 -11.98 -19.08
CA ASN A 546 8.65 -10.86 -19.66
C ASN A 546 9.58 -9.77 -20.21
N ALA A 547 10.68 -9.45 -19.52
CA ALA A 547 11.67 -8.48 -19.99
C ALA A 547 12.38 -8.95 -21.27
N GLY A 548 12.75 -10.22 -21.35
CA GLY A 548 13.32 -10.81 -22.56
C GLY A 548 12.32 -10.87 -23.72
N ALA A 549 11.07 -11.23 -23.44
CA ALA A 549 9.99 -11.21 -24.44
C ALA A 549 9.71 -9.78 -24.95
N ALA A 550 9.80 -8.76 -24.10
CA ALA A 550 9.67 -7.36 -24.52
C ALA A 550 10.81 -6.93 -25.47
N ALA A 551 12.05 -7.39 -25.20
CA ALA A 551 13.21 -7.10 -26.04
C ALA A 551 13.27 -7.91 -27.36
N SER A 552 12.46 -8.98 -27.46
CA SER A 552 12.46 -9.91 -28.59
C SER A 552 11.93 -9.32 -29.91
N ARG A 553 12.48 -9.79 -31.03
CA ARG A 553 12.02 -9.44 -32.39
C ARG A 553 11.41 -10.61 -33.18
N GLY A 554 11.50 -11.83 -32.66
CA GLY A 554 11.03 -13.04 -33.33
C GLY A 554 9.52 -13.10 -33.49
N GLN A 555 9.04 -13.79 -34.54
CA GLN A 555 7.62 -14.05 -34.72
C GLN A 555 7.06 -15.00 -33.65
N ALA A 556 7.91 -15.94 -33.21
CA ALA A 556 7.67 -16.81 -32.07
C ALA A 556 8.63 -16.51 -30.90
N LEU A 557 8.25 -16.99 -29.72
CA LEU A 557 9.05 -17.02 -28.51
C LEU A 557 9.31 -18.47 -28.13
N ALA A 558 10.55 -18.79 -27.77
CA ALA A 558 10.90 -19.98 -27.03
C ALA A 558 11.45 -19.54 -25.67
N LEU A 559 10.70 -19.77 -24.60
CA LEU A 559 11.11 -19.44 -23.24
C LEU A 559 11.75 -20.71 -22.66
N VAL A 560 13.04 -20.66 -22.38
CA VAL A 560 13.87 -21.84 -22.09
C VAL A 560 14.74 -21.57 -20.87
N ASN A 561 14.86 -22.54 -19.96
CA ASN A 561 15.77 -22.39 -18.83
C ASN A 561 17.25 -22.47 -19.24
N SER A 562 18.12 -21.90 -18.42
CA SER A 562 19.58 -21.87 -18.67
C SER A 562 20.27 -23.24 -18.62
N ASP A 563 19.63 -24.22 -18.01
CA ASP A 563 20.08 -25.61 -17.82
C ASP A 563 19.32 -26.61 -18.70
N VAL A 564 18.64 -26.12 -19.74
CA VAL A 564 17.97 -26.93 -20.76
C VAL A 564 18.82 -26.99 -22.03
N ILE A 565 19.17 -28.21 -22.45
CA ILE A 565 20.05 -28.50 -23.58
C ILE A 565 19.31 -29.42 -24.56
N PRO A 566 19.27 -29.11 -25.87
CA PRO A 566 18.66 -29.99 -26.85
C PRO A 566 19.45 -31.30 -27.03
N ASP A 567 18.74 -32.42 -27.19
CA ASP A 567 19.32 -33.73 -27.49
C ASP A 567 19.86 -33.79 -28.94
N SER A 568 19.20 -33.11 -29.87
CA SER A 568 19.57 -33.08 -31.28
C SER A 568 19.22 -31.74 -31.95
N GLU A 569 19.86 -31.48 -33.09
CA GLU A 569 19.56 -30.34 -33.97
C GLU A 569 18.12 -30.39 -34.52
N GLY A 570 17.58 -29.25 -34.93
CA GLY A 570 16.26 -29.16 -35.54
C GLY A 570 15.10 -29.19 -34.54
N TRP A 571 15.39 -29.07 -33.24
CA TRP A 571 14.39 -29.09 -32.18
C TRP A 571 13.39 -27.92 -32.27
N LEU A 572 13.86 -26.69 -32.53
CA LEU A 572 13.00 -25.51 -32.68
C LEU A 572 12.07 -25.57 -33.90
N PRO A 573 12.54 -25.84 -35.13
CA PRO A 573 11.64 -25.89 -36.29
C PRO A 573 10.58 -26.99 -36.13
N ALA A 574 10.92 -28.12 -35.50
CA ALA A 574 9.96 -29.17 -35.19
C ALA A 574 8.84 -28.69 -34.25
N LEU A 575 9.16 -27.89 -33.22
CA LEU A 575 8.18 -27.28 -32.32
C LEU A 575 7.36 -26.19 -33.04
N LEU A 576 8.01 -25.31 -33.81
CA LEU A 576 7.33 -24.21 -34.51
C LEU A 576 6.27 -24.70 -35.50
N GLN A 577 6.51 -25.84 -36.17
CA GLN A 577 5.53 -26.43 -37.10
C GLN A 577 4.18 -26.75 -36.43
N ARG A 578 4.13 -26.89 -35.10
CA ARG A 578 2.87 -27.16 -34.37
C ARG A 578 2.07 -25.89 -34.05
N LEU A 579 2.66 -24.71 -34.23
CA LEU A 579 2.01 -23.41 -34.01
C LEU A 579 1.29 -22.86 -35.25
N GLU A 580 1.24 -23.63 -36.33
CA GLU A 580 0.54 -23.24 -37.56
C GLU A 580 -0.95 -22.90 -37.28
N PRO A 581 -1.49 -21.79 -37.84
CA PRO A 581 -2.81 -21.25 -37.45
C PRO A 581 -3.97 -22.26 -37.51
N HIS A 582 -3.96 -23.16 -38.48
CA HIS A 582 -5.01 -24.17 -38.68
C HIS A 582 -5.11 -25.21 -37.56
N ARG A 583 -4.08 -25.33 -36.71
CA ARG A 583 -4.04 -26.30 -35.61
C ARG A 583 -4.71 -25.80 -34.32
N ARG A 584 -5.01 -24.50 -34.23
CA ARG A 584 -5.51 -23.84 -33.00
C ARG A 584 -4.64 -24.11 -31.76
N THR A 585 -3.34 -24.30 -31.98
CA THR A 585 -2.34 -24.50 -30.91
C THR A 585 -1.84 -23.14 -30.44
N GLY A 586 -1.98 -22.86 -29.16
CA GLY A 586 -1.46 -21.62 -28.56
C GLY A 586 -0.01 -21.76 -28.11
N ALA A 587 0.36 -22.91 -27.52
CA ALA A 587 1.74 -23.19 -27.13
C ALA A 587 2.07 -24.68 -27.23
N VAL A 588 3.37 -24.97 -27.30
CA VAL A 588 3.91 -26.33 -27.31
C VAL A 588 5.05 -26.51 -26.32
N GLY A 589 5.19 -27.73 -25.80
CA GLY A 589 6.30 -28.12 -24.93
C GLY A 589 6.92 -29.46 -25.38
N PRO A 590 8.24 -29.59 -25.34
CA PRO A 590 8.94 -30.83 -25.72
C PRO A 590 8.91 -31.87 -24.60
N LYS A 591 9.44 -33.06 -24.89
CA LYS A 591 9.84 -34.04 -23.87
C LYS A 591 11.06 -33.54 -23.13
N LEU A 592 10.98 -33.48 -21.80
CA LEU A 592 12.14 -33.17 -20.96
C LEU A 592 12.63 -34.44 -20.27
N LEU A 593 13.94 -34.64 -20.32
CA LEU A 593 14.66 -35.74 -19.70
C LEU A 593 15.55 -35.21 -18.57
N TYR A 594 15.70 -36.02 -17.53
CA TYR A 594 16.79 -35.90 -16.57
C TYR A 594 18.12 -36.30 -17.22
N ASP A 595 19.23 -36.00 -16.55
CA ASP A 595 20.59 -36.37 -16.98
C ASP A 595 20.80 -37.89 -17.05
N ASP A 596 20.07 -38.67 -16.24
CA ASP A 596 20.03 -40.12 -16.29
C ASP A 596 19.13 -40.71 -17.41
N GLY A 597 18.50 -39.85 -18.22
CA GLY A 597 17.61 -40.23 -19.31
C GLY A 597 16.20 -40.63 -18.89
N SER A 598 15.84 -40.50 -17.61
CA SER A 598 14.46 -40.66 -17.15
C SER A 598 13.60 -39.43 -17.50
N LEU A 599 12.28 -39.64 -17.62
CA LEU A 599 11.33 -38.60 -17.99
C LEU A 599 11.14 -37.61 -16.84
N GLN A 600 11.34 -36.34 -17.14
CA GLN A 600 11.00 -35.25 -16.23
C GLN A 600 9.66 -34.62 -16.59
N HIS A 601 9.36 -34.49 -17.88
CA HIS A 601 8.15 -33.84 -18.36
C HIS A 601 7.63 -34.46 -19.67
N ALA A 602 6.35 -34.83 -19.65
CA ALA A 602 5.60 -35.22 -20.83
C ALA A 602 4.27 -34.44 -20.94
N GLY A 603 4.26 -33.16 -20.54
CA GLY A 603 3.04 -32.37 -20.31
C GLY A 603 2.61 -32.34 -18.83
N LEU A 604 1.82 -31.32 -18.49
CA LEU A 604 1.24 -31.12 -17.16
C LEU A 604 -0.21 -31.61 -17.08
N TYR A 605 -0.63 -32.01 -15.89
CA TYR A 605 -2.03 -32.13 -15.50
C TYR A 605 -2.26 -31.59 -14.10
N PHE A 606 -3.51 -31.26 -13.81
CA PHE A 606 -3.90 -30.70 -12.52
C PHE A 606 -4.63 -31.74 -11.70
N LYS A 607 -4.32 -31.82 -10.40
CA LYS A 607 -5.04 -32.67 -9.47
C LYS A 607 -5.24 -31.96 -8.14
N ARG A 608 -6.41 -32.15 -7.53
CA ARG A 608 -6.66 -31.66 -6.17
C ARG A 608 -5.93 -32.53 -5.15
N ASP A 609 -5.31 -31.87 -4.18
CA ASP A 609 -4.84 -32.51 -2.95
C ASP A 609 -6.02 -32.80 -1.99
N SER A 610 -5.72 -33.35 -0.82
CA SER A 610 -6.75 -33.65 0.20
C SER A 610 -7.42 -32.41 0.78
N LYS A 611 -6.87 -31.21 0.56
CA LYS A 611 -7.42 -29.93 1.00
C LYS A 611 -8.22 -29.23 -0.10
N GLY A 612 -8.32 -29.83 -1.29
CA GLY A 612 -9.01 -29.27 -2.45
C GLY A 612 -8.18 -28.26 -3.26
N THR A 613 -6.88 -28.14 -3.00
CA THR A 613 -5.94 -27.25 -3.70
C THR A 613 -5.49 -27.91 -4.99
N TRP A 614 -5.53 -27.18 -6.11
CA TRP A 614 -4.96 -27.66 -7.38
C TRP A 614 -3.44 -27.66 -7.33
N LEU A 615 -2.85 -28.80 -7.69
CA LEU A 615 -1.41 -28.99 -7.82
C LEU A 615 -1.04 -29.35 -9.25
N ASN A 616 0.12 -28.86 -9.69
CA ASN A 616 0.72 -29.19 -10.98
C ASN A 616 1.43 -30.54 -10.89
N HIS A 617 1.09 -31.45 -11.80
CA HIS A 617 1.74 -32.76 -11.93
C HIS A 617 2.25 -32.97 -13.34
N HIS A 618 3.33 -33.73 -13.47
CA HIS A 618 3.94 -34.07 -14.77
C HIS A 618 3.53 -35.49 -15.16
N TYR A 619 3.01 -35.68 -16.37
CA TYR A 619 2.73 -37.01 -16.89
C TYR A 619 4.00 -37.86 -16.95
N PHE A 620 3.91 -39.10 -16.47
CA PHE A 620 4.94 -40.14 -16.58
C PHE A 620 6.32 -39.77 -15.98
N LYS A 621 6.37 -38.82 -15.06
CA LYS A 621 7.62 -38.41 -14.39
C LYS A 621 8.29 -39.61 -13.71
N GLY A 622 9.60 -39.76 -13.91
CA GLY A 622 10.43 -40.85 -13.40
C GLY A 622 10.42 -42.12 -14.24
N MET A 623 9.57 -42.23 -15.27
CA MET A 623 9.60 -43.37 -16.19
C MET A 623 10.77 -43.26 -17.19
N PRO A 624 11.27 -44.35 -17.79
CA PRO A 624 12.31 -44.28 -18.81
C PRO A 624 11.89 -43.46 -20.05
N SER A 625 12.83 -42.80 -20.74
CA SER A 625 12.56 -42.02 -21.96
C SER A 625 11.81 -42.80 -23.06
N GLY A 626 12.06 -44.10 -23.16
CA GLY A 626 11.40 -45.01 -24.11
C GLY A 626 9.98 -45.45 -23.71
N TYR A 627 9.44 -44.99 -22.57
CA TYR A 627 8.11 -45.39 -22.11
C TYR A 627 7.04 -45.03 -23.15
N ALA A 628 6.42 -46.06 -23.75
CA ALA A 628 5.57 -45.89 -24.94
C ALA A 628 4.45 -44.85 -24.79
N PRO A 629 3.69 -44.78 -23.66
CA PRO A 629 2.68 -43.74 -23.47
C PRO A 629 3.22 -42.31 -23.44
N ALA A 630 4.48 -42.12 -23.05
CA ALA A 630 5.13 -40.81 -23.06
C ALA A 630 5.62 -40.41 -24.46
N ASN A 631 5.70 -41.34 -25.42
CA ASN A 631 6.16 -41.07 -26.78
C ASN A 631 5.01 -40.82 -27.77
N VAL A 632 3.84 -40.39 -27.26
CA VAL A 632 2.66 -40.03 -28.06
C VAL A 632 2.39 -38.52 -27.97
N GLU A 633 2.36 -37.84 -29.11
CA GLU A 633 1.98 -36.43 -29.24
C GLU A 633 0.52 -36.26 -28.81
N ARG A 634 0.25 -35.29 -27.92
CA ARG A 634 -1.11 -35.12 -27.39
C ARG A 634 -1.38 -33.70 -26.92
N SER A 635 -2.66 -33.34 -26.91
CA SER A 635 -3.14 -32.16 -26.20
C SER A 635 -2.99 -32.39 -24.70
N VAL A 636 -2.53 -31.37 -23.98
CA VAL A 636 -2.34 -31.40 -22.53
C VAL A 636 -2.90 -30.13 -21.88
N PRO A 637 -3.28 -30.17 -20.60
CA PRO A 637 -3.69 -28.98 -19.85
C PRO A 637 -2.64 -27.85 -19.84
N GLY A 638 -1.35 -28.22 -19.85
CA GLY A 638 -0.26 -27.27 -19.85
C GLY A 638 1.10 -27.94 -20.07
N VAL A 639 2.13 -27.12 -20.20
CA VAL A 639 3.54 -27.54 -20.28
C VAL A 639 4.37 -26.70 -19.31
N THR A 640 5.55 -27.18 -18.94
CA THR A 640 6.39 -26.48 -17.96
C THR A 640 7.15 -25.29 -18.57
N GLY A 641 7.42 -24.28 -17.75
CA GLY A 641 8.22 -23.11 -18.11
C GLY A 641 9.68 -23.41 -18.43
N ALA A 642 10.18 -24.63 -18.19
CA ALA A 642 11.52 -25.03 -18.58
C ALA A 642 11.74 -24.98 -20.10
N CYS A 643 10.71 -25.28 -20.88
CA CYS A 643 10.67 -24.99 -22.32
C CYS A 643 9.23 -24.87 -22.81
N ILE A 644 8.81 -23.64 -23.14
CA ILE A 644 7.51 -23.37 -23.78
C ILE A 644 7.73 -22.54 -25.04
N VAL A 645 7.10 -22.95 -26.15
CA VAL A 645 7.20 -22.26 -27.44
C VAL A 645 5.81 -21.82 -27.89
N MET A 646 5.67 -20.54 -28.24
CA MET A 646 4.41 -19.94 -28.68
C MET A 646 4.64 -18.73 -29.59
N THR A 647 3.58 -18.20 -30.21
CA THR A 647 3.72 -16.96 -31.00
C THR A 647 3.95 -15.76 -30.07
N ARG A 648 4.81 -14.83 -30.49
CA ARG A 648 5.06 -13.59 -29.73
C ARG A 648 3.80 -12.77 -29.58
N ALA A 649 2.98 -12.72 -30.63
CA ALA A 649 1.70 -12.01 -30.63
C ALA A 649 0.77 -12.55 -29.53
N LEU A 650 0.60 -13.86 -29.43
CA LEU A 650 -0.25 -14.47 -28.40
C LEU A 650 0.31 -14.22 -26.99
N PHE A 651 1.63 -14.32 -26.80
CA PHE A 651 2.24 -14.03 -25.49
C PHE A 651 1.91 -12.62 -25.01
N MET A 652 1.98 -11.63 -25.91
CA MET A 652 1.62 -10.24 -25.61
C MET A 652 0.11 -10.08 -25.38
N GLU A 653 -0.72 -10.74 -26.18
CA GLU A 653 -2.18 -10.71 -26.08
C GLU A 653 -2.69 -11.24 -24.73
N VAL A 654 -2.13 -12.35 -24.26
CA VAL A 654 -2.51 -12.96 -22.97
C VAL A 654 -1.83 -12.31 -21.76
N GLY A 655 -0.98 -11.30 -21.98
CA GLY A 655 -0.29 -10.54 -20.93
C GLY A 655 0.93 -11.23 -20.32
N GLY A 656 1.50 -12.23 -21.01
CA GLY A 656 2.71 -12.93 -20.58
C GLY A 656 2.60 -13.67 -19.24
N PHE A 657 3.75 -13.91 -18.61
CA PHE A 657 3.81 -14.52 -17.28
C PHE A 657 3.27 -13.57 -16.21
N ASP A 658 2.49 -14.10 -15.27
CA ASP A 658 2.07 -13.33 -14.09
C ASP A 658 3.18 -13.32 -13.03
N ASP A 659 3.57 -12.14 -12.57
CA ASP A 659 4.56 -11.88 -11.53
C ASP A 659 3.93 -11.73 -10.13
N ALA A 660 2.63 -12.03 -9.98
CA ALA A 660 2.00 -12.21 -8.67
C ALA A 660 2.46 -13.49 -7.95
N TYR A 661 2.93 -14.50 -8.69
CA TYR A 661 3.52 -15.71 -8.12
C TYR A 661 4.85 -15.38 -7.45
N VAL A 662 5.03 -15.87 -6.22
CA VAL A 662 6.14 -15.49 -5.34
C VAL A 662 7.32 -16.43 -5.53
N ILE A 663 8.48 -15.89 -5.91
CA ILE A 663 9.78 -16.59 -6.08
C ILE A 663 9.80 -17.62 -7.25
N GLY A 664 8.65 -17.97 -7.82
CA GLY A 664 8.45 -18.88 -8.97
C GLY A 664 7.50 -20.03 -8.60
N ASP A 665 7.30 -21.00 -9.49
CA ASP A 665 6.28 -22.06 -9.40
C ASP A 665 4.86 -21.54 -9.70
N TYR A 666 4.14 -22.26 -10.58
CA TYR A 666 2.79 -21.99 -11.11
C TYR A 666 2.64 -20.95 -12.23
N GLU A 667 3.62 -20.09 -12.50
CA GLU A 667 3.54 -19.09 -13.59
C GLU A 667 3.37 -19.70 -14.98
N ASP A 668 3.95 -20.88 -15.22
CA ASP A 668 3.85 -21.64 -16.47
C ASP A 668 2.44 -22.21 -16.70
N SER A 669 1.87 -22.79 -15.67
CA SER A 669 0.49 -23.24 -15.69
C SER A 669 -0.51 -22.09 -15.80
N ASP A 670 -0.26 -20.94 -15.16
CA ASP A 670 -1.09 -19.73 -15.31
C ASP A 670 -1.09 -19.23 -16.76
N LEU A 671 0.09 -19.19 -17.41
CA LEU A 671 0.21 -18.86 -18.83
C LEU A 671 -0.57 -19.86 -19.71
N CYS A 672 -0.46 -21.16 -19.44
CA CYS A 672 -1.23 -22.18 -20.17
C CYS A 672 -2.75 -22.01 -19.98
N LEU A 673 -3.20 -21.66 -18.77
CA LEU A 673 -4.62 -21.41 -18.47
C LEU A 673 -5.14 -20.13 -19.15
N LYS A 674 -4.32 -19.08 -19.24
CA LYS A 674 -4.65 -17.88 -20.04
C LYS A 674 -4.82 -18.21 -21.52
N ILE A 675 -3.93 -19.04 -22.08
CA ILE A 675 -4.03 -19.52 -23.46
C ILE A 675 -5.29 -20.36 -23.67
N ALA A 676 -5.61 -21.25 -22.74
CA ALA A 676 -6.84 -22.06 -22.78
C ALA A 676 -8.09 -21.17 -22.72
N ARG A 677 -8.09 -20.12 -21.89
CA ARG A 677 -9.16 -19.11 -21.83
C ARG A 677 -9.33 -18.34 -23.14
N ALA A 678 -8.25 -18.15 -23.91
CA ALA A 678 -8.29 -17.60 -25.26
C ALA A 678 -8.80 -18.61 -26.33
N GLY A 679 -9.19 -19.83 -25.92
CA GLY A 679 -9.75 -20.85 -26.82
C GLY A 679 -8.73 -21.60 -27.67
N LEU A 680 -7.46 -21.58 -27.25
CA LEU A 680 -6.34 -22.27 -27.90
C LEU A 680 -5.84 -23.45 -27.06
N GLY A 681 -5.36 -24.50 -27.71
CA GLY A 681 -4.84 -25.71 -27.06
C GLY A 681 -3.35 -25.65 -26.73
N ILE A 682 -2.90 -26.51 -25.82
CA ILE A 682 -1.48 -26.74 -25.53
C ILE A 682 -1.11 -28.15 -25.98
N VAL A 683 -0.01 -28.29 -26.71
CA VAL A 683 0.42 -29.59 -27.28
C VAL A 683 1.78 -30.02 -26.72
N TYR A 684 1.83 -31.25 -26.24
CA TYR A 684 3.07 -31.93 -25.88
C TYR A 684 3.66 -32.66 -27.09
N VAL A 685 4.94 -32.41 -27.40
CA VAL A 685 5.63 -32.91 -28.60
C VAL A 685 6.78 -33.86 -28.22
N PRO A 686 6.58 -35.19 -28.24
CA PRO A 686 7.59 -36.15 -27.80
C PRO A 686 8.69 -36.43 -28.83
N SER A 687 8.52 -36.01 -30.08
CA SER A 687 9.54 -36.12 -31.13
C SER A 687 10.71 -35.18 -30.92
N VAL A 688 10.57 -34.21 -30.00
CA VAL A 688 11.64 -33.31 -29.57
C VAL A 688 11.96 -33.64 -28.12
N SER A 689 13.22 -34.01 -27.87
CA SER A 689 13.75 -34.28 -26.53
C SER A 689 14.75 -33.19 -26.15
N LEU A 690 14.62 -32.63 -24.94
CA LEU A 690 15.62 -31.78 -24.33
C LEU A 690 16.02 -32.37 -22.98
N TYR A 691 17.29 -32.27 -22.63
CA TYR A 691 17.78 -32.54 -21.28
C TYR A 691 17.59 -31.29 -20.43
N HIS A 692 16.90 -31.43 -19.30
CA HIS A 692 16.84 -30.39 -18.29
C HIS A 692 17.60 -30.90 -17.08
N LEU A 693 18.78 -30.34 -16.85
CA LEU A 693 19.75 -30.77 -15.84
C LEU A 693 19.34 -30.31 -14.41
N GLU A 694 18.05 -30.51 -14.11
CA GLU A 694 17.25 -29.92 -13.02
C GLU A 694 18.04 -29.70 -11.73
N ARG A 695 17.83 -28.54 -11.11
CA ARG A 695 18.12 -28.22 -9.69
C ARG A 695 19.54 -27.89 -9.29
N GLN A 696 20.53 -27.83 -10.18
CA GLN A 696 21.84 -27.28 -9.77
C GLN A 696 21.81 -25.76 -9.56
N SER A 697 20.89 -25.03 -10.19
CA SER A 697 20.69 -23.58 -10.01
C SER A 697 19.88 -23.18 -8.76
N ILE A 698 18.98 -24.06 -8.27
CA ILE A 698 18.03 -23.79 -7.18
C ILE A 698 18.36 -24.54 -5.86
N SER A 699 19.21 -25.58 -5.90
CA SER A 699 19.44 -26.53 -4.78
C SER A 699 20.01 -25.96 -3.47
N LYS A 700 20.29 -24.65 -3.36
CA LYS A 700 20.73 -24.04 -2.10
C LYS A 700 19.60 -23.58 -1.17
N SER A 701 18.32 -23.77 -1.51
CA SER A 701 17.21 -23.55 -0.55
C SER A 701 16.18 -24.68 -0.55
N LEU A 702 16.39 -25.67 0.32
CA LEU A 702 15.42 -26.73 0.64
C LEU A 702 14.05 -26.18 1.13
N ASP A 703 14.01 -24.92 1.59
CA ASP A 703 12.79 -24.23 2.03
C ASP A 703 11.85 -23.79 0.88
N TYR A 704 12.27 -23.91 -0.38
CA TYR A 704 11.53 -23.36 -1.53
C TYR A 704 10.36 -24.26 -2.00
N THR A 705 10.60 -25.54 -2.30
CA THR A 705 9.62 -26.47 -2.90
C THR A 705 8.52 -26.98 -1.96
N ARG A 706 8.59 -26.68 -0.67
CA ARG A 706 7.55 -27.04 0.34
C ARG A 706 7.27 -25.93 1.35
N GLY A 707 7.79 -24.73 1.07
CA GLY A 707 7.63 -23.58 1.94
C GLY A 707 6.29 -22.88 1.76
N VAL A 708 6.13 -21.78 2.49
CA VAL A 708 4.95 -20.91 2.43
C VAL A 708 4.73 -20.34 1.02
N ALA A 709 5.79 -20.10 0.25
CA ALA A 709 5.68 -19.56 -1.12
C ALA A 709 4.94 -20.51 -2.07
N SER A 710 5.31 -21.80 -2.12
CA SER A 710 4.62 -22.79 -2.97
C SER A 710 3.17 -23.04 -2.50
N GLN A 711 2.92 -23.05 -1.19
CA GLN A 711 1.56 -23.12 -0.64
C GLN A 711 0.72 -21.87 -1.01
N HIS A 712 1.32 -20.68 -1.00
CA HIS A 712 0.67 -19.46 -1.47
C HIS A 712 0.38 -19.49 -2.97
N ASN A 713 1.33 -19.94 -3.79
CA ASN A 713 1.19 -19.95 -5.24
C ASN A 713 0.13 -20.96 -5.70
N SER A 714 0.10 -22.16 -5.11
CA SER A 714 -0.96 -23.16 -5.35
C SER A 714 -2.33 -22.69 -4.88
N TRP A 715 -2.41 -22.04 -3.71
CA TRP A 715 -3.65 -21.39 -3.24
C TRP A 715 -4.09 -20.29 -4.21
N LEU A 716 -3.18 -19.43 -4.67
CA LEU A 716 -3.47 -18.31 -5.56
C LEU A 716 -3.98 -18.81 -6.91
N GLN A 717 -3.33 -19.83 -7.48
CA GLN A 717 -3.80 -20.46 -8.70
C GLN A 717 -5.20 -21.07 -8.50
N THR A 718 -5.40 -21.82 -7.42
CA THR A 718 -6.70 -22.42 -7.10
C THR A 718 -7.77 -21.33 -7.00
N LYS A 719 -7.53 -20.25 -6.26
CA LYS A 719 -8.48 -19.14 -6.12
C LYS A 719 -8.80 -18.45 -7.45
N ARG A 720 -7.84 -18.35 -8.36
CA ARG A 720 -8.00 -17.66 -9.65
C ARG A 720 -8.66 -18.52 -10.72
N TRP A 721 -8.41 -19.82 -10.70
CA TRP A 721 -8.66 -20.72 -11.84
C TRP A 721 -9.47 -21.96 -11.46
N ASP A 722 -10.12 -22.01 -10.30
CA ASP A 722 -10.78 -23.23 -9.81
C ASP A 722 -11.77 -23.81 -10.83
N GLY A 723 -12.65 -22.95 -11.36
CA GLY A 723 -13.68 -23.33 -12.31
C GLY A 723 -13.10 -23.76 -13.65
N GLU A 724 -12.13 -23.02 -14.17
CA GLU A 724 -11.47 -23.29 -15.44
C GLU A 724 -10.65 -24.57 -15.41
N ILE A 725 -9.87 -24.81 -14.35
CA ILE A 725 -9.12 -26.06 -14.16
C ILE A 725 -10.11 -27.22 -14.05
N GLY A 726 -11.18 -27.07 -13.25
CA GLY A 726 -12.22 -28.09 -13.12
C GLY A 726 -12.87 -28.46 -14.46
N ALA A 727 -13.23 -27.46 -15.27
CA ALA A 727 -13.81 -27.66 -16.59
C ALA A 727 -12.82 -28.31 -17.57
N LEU A 728 -11.56 -27.87 -17.56
CA LEU A 728 -10.49 -28.39 -18.40
C LEU A 728 -10.21 -29.87 -18.10
N MET A 729 -10.07 -30.23 -16.82
CA MET A 729 -9.82 -31.61 -16.42
C MET A 729 -11.02 -32.52 -16.71
N ALA A 730 -12.25 -32.04 -16.48
CA ALA A 730 -13.45 -32.80 -16.83
C ALA A 730 -13.60 -33.03 -18.34
N ALA A 731 -13.13 -32.12 -19.18
CA ALA A 731 -13.14 -32.30 -20.64
C ALA A 731 -12.14 -33.36 -21.11
N ILE A 732 -10.99 -33.47 -20.43
CA ILE A 732 -9.94 -34.44 -20.75
C ILE A 732 -10.28 -35.84 -20.25
N ASP A 733 -10.95 -35.94 -19.10
CA ASP A 733 -11.37 -37.23 -18.52
C ASP A 733 -12.59 -37.84 -19.25
N LYS A 734 -13.28 -37.09 -20.12
CA LYS A 734 -14.34 -37.65 -20.97
C LYS A 734 -13.72 -38.58 -22.01
N PRO A 735 -14.15 -39.85 -22.09
CA PRO A 735 -13.76 -40.69 -23.21
C PRO A 735 -14.20 -40.01 -24.50
N ALA A 736 -13.30 -39.95 -25.49
CA ALA A 736 -13.64 -39.41 -26.81
C ALA A 736 -14.92 -40.10 -27.32
N PRO A 737 -15.89 -39.37 -27.92
CA PRO A 737 -17.03 -40.01 -28.54
C PRO A 737 -16.49 -41.03 -29.55
N GLN A 738 -16.90 -42.29 -29.41
CA GLN A 738 -16.54 -43.37 -30.33
C GLN A 738 -16.90 -42.92 -31.75
N GLN A 739 -15.91 -42.52 -32.54
CA GLN A 739 -16.06 -42.52 -33.98
C GLN A 739 -16.30 -43.97 -34.36
N GLN A 740 -17.50 -44.26 -34.88
CA GLN A 740 -17.86 -45.58 -35.40
C GLN A 740 -16.91 -45.91 -36.57
N SER A 741 -15.79 -46.57 -36.25
CA SER A 741 -14.97 -47.26 -37.23
C SER A 741 -15.61 -48.61 -37.51
N ALA A 742 -15.87 -48.90 -38.80
CA ALA A 742 -16.39 -50.16 -39.32
C ALA A 742 -15.62 -51.39 -38.76
N PRO A 743 -16.27 -52.55 -38.61
CA PRO A 743 -15.68 -53.69 -37.91
C PRO A 743 -14.55 -54.32 -38.73
N ALA A 744 -13.35 -54.36 -38.16
CA ALA A 744 -12.23 -55.19 -38.61
C ALA A 744 -12.30 -56.57 -37.92
N PRO A 745 -11.82 -57.64 -38.56
CA PRO A 745 -12.19 -59.02 -38.23
C PRO A 745 -11.55 -59.51 -36.92
N SER A 746 -12.31 -60.34 -36.21
CA SER A 746 -11.96 -60.95 -34.94
C SER A 746 -10.74 -61.86 -35.04
N LEU A 747 -9.66 -61.50 -34.34
CA LEU A 747 -8.60 -62.45 -33.96
C LEU A 747 -8.90 -62.93 -32.54
N SER A 748 -9.24 -64.22 -32.41
CA SER A 748 -9.33 -64.94 -31.14
C SER A 748 -7.94 -65.13 -30.56
N LEU A 749 -7.69 -64.62 -29.36
CA LEU A 749 -6.52 -64.94 -28.55
C LEU A 749 -6.95 -65.74 -27.31
N ASP A 750 -6.20 -66.81 -27.06
CA ASP A 750 -6.41 -67.85 -26.04
C ASP A 750 -6.51 -67.31 -24.60
N PRO A 751 -7.34 -67.91 -23.72
CA PRO A 751 -7.62 -67.41 -22.36
C PRO A 751 -6.63 -67.86 -21.27
N GLU A 752 -5.38 -68.22 -21.59
CA GLU A 752 -4.45 -68.83 -20.61
C GLU A 752 -3.28 -67.96 -20.11
N PHE A 753 -3.30 -66.64 -20.31
CA PHE A 753 -2.35 -65.73 -19.67
C PHE A 753 -3.03 -64.55 -18.97
N LEU A 754 -3.83 -64.87 -17.95
CA LEU A 754 -4.29 -63.90 -16.94
C LEU A 754 -3.46 -64.04 -15.67
N LEU A 755 -2.36 -63.28 -15.58
CA LEU A 755 -1.65 -63.09 -14.31
C LEU A 755 -2.55 -62.28 -13.35
N SER A 756 -2.78 -62.85 -12.17
CA SER A 756 -3.70 -62.34 -11.15
C SER A 756 -3.20 -61.06 -10.46
N ARG A 757 -4.17 -60.24 -10.01
CA ARG A 757 -4.04 -58.90 -9.41
C ARG A 757 -3.25 -58.79 -8.07
N ALA A 758 -2.40 -59.76 -7.72
CA ALA A 758 -1.79 -59.84 -6.38
C ALA A 758 -0.32 -59.34 -6.27
N ASN A 759 0.34 -58.89 -7.34
CA ASN A 759 1.77 -58.48 -7.29
C ASN A 759 2.05 -56.98 -7.44
N LEU A 760 1.05 -56.10 -7.27
CA LEU A 760 1.20 -54.63 -7.37
C LEU A 760 1.34 -53.92 -5.99
N ARG A 761 2.00 -54.57 -5.02
CA ARG A 761 2.36 -53.96 -3.73
C ARG A 761 3.81 -54.29 -3.36
N ARG A 762 4.77 -53.60 -3.99
CA ARG A 762 6.13 -53.30 -3.50
C ARG A 762 6.96 -52.68 -4.63
N ALA A 763 6.79 -51.37 -4.86
CA ALA A 763 7.79 -50.51 -5.52
C ALA A 763 7.36 -49.04 -5.43
N THR A 764 7.07 -48.56 -4.23
CA THR A 764 6.96 -47.12 -3.92
C THR A 764 7.53 -46.90 -2.52
N ALA A 765 8.85 -46.97 -2.42
CA ALA A 765 9.64 -46.58 -1.26
C ALA A 765 11.11 -46.37 -1.71
N ALA A 766 11.36 -45.24 -2.34
CA ALA A 766 12.65 -44.54 -2.41
C ALA A 766 12.36 -43.10 -2.85
#